data_AF-A0A2W0BLP5-F1
#
_entry.id   AF-A0A2W0BLP5-F1
#
_cell.length_a   1.000
_cell.length_b   1.000
_cell.length_c   1.000
_cell.angle_alpha   90.00
_cell.angle_beta   90.00
_cell.angle_gamma   90.00
#
_symmetry.space_group_name_H-M   'P 1'
#
loop_
_entity.id
_entity.type
_entity.pdbx_description
1 polymer ?
#
loop_
_entity_poly.entity_id
_entity_poly.type
_entity_poly.pdbx_seq_one_letter_code
_entity_poly.pdbx_strand_id
1 'polypeptide(L)'
;MPEERIVGIDLGTTNSLVAYMEGDSPVIIPGEDGSNLVPSVVALALDARGDHIIVGNRARTHLIETPERAIYSVKRLMGRGVEDVQEELKLFPFRLDHTQPGEALRIRLGDRTFTAPEISAYILLQLKANAERYFGAPVTKAVITVPAYFNDAQRQATKDAGRIAGLEVLRLVNEPTAAALAYGLDKGKDGIIAVYDLGGGTFDISILKLHEGIFEVIATNGDTHLGGDDIDNLLIAIALDDIAGDLKLDLRRNGEAVQAIRKSVIDAKIALSSQPSVKLDVELPGGKRYQREITREQFEQLIEPIIQKTVAPSKQALADAKIKPEQIDQVVLVGGSTRIPRVRAMVKELFRREPHVELNPDEVVALGAAVQAHILAGGSKATEDMLLLDVTPLSLGIEAMGGVVAKIIHRNSTIPASATEHFTTAVEGQTNVAIHVLQGERELASDCRSLARFDLKGIPPMPAGLPRIEVKFLIDANGILHVSAREQRSGKEAQIEVKPTYGLTDSQVEDMIIASFDHAQEDFRKRQVIEARVEADNILLALEKGRREPAWQQLTGDDKRRVEALERELKEAKAGDDYKTIRAAIDALNEGTMHLAELMMDSAVSEAIKGKTMNSADSDVGDGPTAPHPIAPAEFEHKR
;
A
#
# COMPACT_ATOMS: atom_id res chain seq x y z
N MET A 1 37.09 -14.65 -7.03
CA MET A 1 36.46 -13.32 -6.98
C MET A 1 36.34 -12.96 -5.50
N PRO A 2 36.62 -11.73 -5.05
CA PRO A 2 36.14 -11.34 -3.73
C PRO A 2 34.64 -11.60 -3.67
N GLU A 3 34.15 -12.28 -2.64
CA GLU A 3 32.71 -12.54 -2.45
C GLU A 3 31.97 -11.21 -2.55
N GLU A 4 31.00 -11.13 -3.48
CA GLU A 4 30.14 -9.95 -3.59
C GLU A 4 29.35 -9.82 -2.29
N ARG A 5 29.58 -8.72 -1.56
CA ARG A 5 28.92 -8.47 -0.28
C ARG A 5 27.60 -7.75 -0.51
N ILE A 6 26.53 -8.35 0.00
CA ILE A 6 25.19 -7.76 0.01
C ILE A 6 24.94 -7.29 1.45
N VAL A 7 24.59 -6.02 1.62
CA VAL A 7 24.26 -5.44 2.93
C VAL A 7 22.76 -5.25 3.09
N GLY A 8 22.28 -5.31 4.33
CA GLY A 8 20.94 -4.87 4.71
C GLY A 8 20.99 -3.42 5.17
N ILE A 9 20.11 -2.57 4.64
CA ILE A 9 20.03 -1.16 4.99
C ILE A 9 18.65 -0.85 5.54
N ASP A 10 18.61 -0.30 6.75
CA ASP A 10 17.43 0.40 7.24
C ASP A 10 17.52 1.88 6.87
N LEU A 11 16.69 2.33 5.92
CA LEU A 11 16.60 3.74 5.55
C LEU A 11 15.47 4.40 6.33
N GLY A 12 15.69 4.73 7.59
CA GLY A 12 14.64 5.30 8.46
C GLY A 12 14.46 6.82 8.32
N THR A 13 13.31 7.31 8.82
CA THR A 13 12.97 8.75 8.79
C THR A 13 13.94 9.61 9.60
N THR A 14 14.32 9.13 10.80
CA THR A 14 15.16 9.89 11.75
C THR A 14 16.59 9.39 11.77
N ASN A 15 16.78 8.06 11.76
CA ASN A 15 18.07 7.41 11.73
C ASN A 15 18.04 6.30 10.68
N SER A 16 19.20 6.01 10.12
CA SER A 16 19.43 4.92 9.19
C SER A 16 20.59 4.07 9.68
N LEU A 17 20.58 2.79 9.32
CA LEU A 17 21.55 1.80 9.77
C LEU A 17 21.94 0.89 8.60
N VAL A 18 23.12 0.28 8.71
CA VAL A 18 23.57 -0.75 7.78
C VAL A 18 24.06 -1.95 8.56
N ALA A 19 23.71 -3.14 8.08
CA ALA A 19 23.99 -4.42 8.71
C ALA A 19 24.44 -5.45 7.68
N TYR A 20 25.08 -6.51 8.16
CA TYR A 20 25.47 -7.65 7.35
C TYR A 20 25.42 -8.93 8.18
N MET A 21 25.52 -10.09 7.53
CA MET A 21 25.69 -11.37 8.21
C MET A 21 27.16 -11.66 8.48
N GLU A 22 27.53 -11.76 9.77
CA GLU A 22 28.82 -12.27 10.22
C GLU A 22 28.65 -13.75 10.58
N GLY A 23 28.92 -14.63 9.61
CA GLY A 23 28.55 -16.05 9.73
C GLY A 23 27.03 -16.20 9.74
N ASP A 24 26.48 -16.82 10.79
CA ASP A 24 25.04 -17.05 10.97
C ASP A 24 24.35 -15.95 11.80
N SER A 25 25.06 -14.89 12.20
CA SER A 25 24.52 -13.82 13.04
C SER A 25 24.48 -12.47 12.32
N PRO A 26 23.34 -11.76 12.28
CA PRO A 26 23.29 -10.41 11.74
C PRO A 26 23.95 -9.44 12.72
N VAL A 27 24.76 -8.50 12.20
CA VAL A 27 25.45 -7.48 13.00
C VAL A 27 25.39 -6.11 12.34
N ILE A 28 25.35 -5.05 13.16
CA ILE A 28 25.33 -3.66 12.70
C ILE A 28 26.76 -3.19 12.37
N ILE A 29 26.90 -2.43 11.30
CA ILE A 29 28.14 -1.77 10.92
C ILE A 29 28.14 -0.35 11.51
N PRO A 30 29.06 -0.01 12.43
CA PRO A 30 29.11 1.32 13.02
C PRO A 30 29.63 2.36 12.02
N GLY A 31 29.24 3.61 12.22
CA GLY A 31 29.79 4.79 11.53
C GLY A 31 31.25 5.09 11.92
N GLU A 32 31.82 6.11 11.29
CA GLU A 32 33.18 6.59 11.58
C GLU A 32 33.35 7.10 13.03
N ASP A 33 32.26 7.59 13.62
CA ASP A 33 32.18 8.06 15.00
C ASP A 33 31.91 6.94 16.01
N GLY A 34 31.83 5.69 15.55
CA GLY A 34 31.52 4.51 16.37
C GLY A 34 30.03 4.35 16.70
N SER A 35 29.16 5.23 16.22
CA SER A 35 27.71 5.10 16.41
C SER A 35 27.12 4.07 15.45
N ASN A 36 26.23 3.21 15.95
CA ASN A 36 25.42 2.32 15.12
C ASN A 36 24.36 3.08 14.30
N LEU A 37 23.93 4.24 14.80
CA LEU A 37 22.91 5.09 14.18
C LEU A 37 23.54 6.20 13.36
N VAL A 38 23.15 6.31 12.09
CA VAL A 38 23.44 7.47 11.25
C VAL A 38 22.17 8.32 11.16
N PRO A 39 22.16 9.56 11.69
CA PRO A 39 21.00 10.43 11.52
C PRO A 39 20.65 10.64 10.05
N SER A 40 19.38 10.54 9.70
CA SER A 40 18.85 10.80 8.36
C SER A 40 18.74 12.31 8.10
N VAL A 41 19.86 13.00 8.25
CA VAL A 41 20.02 14.45 8.13
C VAL A 41 21.06 14.74 7.06
N VAL A 42 20.74 15.62 6.13
CA VAL A 42 21.63 16.07 5.05
C VAL A 42 21.74 17.58 5.10
N ALA A 43 22.97 18.11 4.99
CA ALA A 43 23.20 19.54 4.94
C ALA A 43 24.14 19.91 3.79
N LEU A 44 23.87 21.08 3.18
CA LEU A 44 24.74 21.73 2.21
C LEU A 44 25.69 22.67 2.96
N ALA A 45 26.79 22.11 3.45
CA ALA A 45 27.83 22.88 4.12
C ALA A 45 28.60 23.75 3.12
N LEU A 46 29.03 24.93 3.57
CA LEU A 46 29.88 25.83 2.82
C LEU A 46 31.27 25.83 3.45
N ASP A 47 32.30 25.47 2.68
CA ASP A 47 33.71 25.63 3.08
C ASP A 47 34.47 26.52 2.09
N ALA A 48 35.79 26.68 2.30
CA ALA A 48 36.65 27.49 1.43
C ALA A 48 36.74 26.98 -0.02
N ARG A 49 36.31 25.75 -0.30
CA ARG A 49 36.27 25.12 -1.64
C ARG A 49 34.87 25.18 -2.26
N GLY A 50 33.88 25.69 -1.54
CA GLY A 50 32.51 25.86 -1.99
C GLY A 50 31.51 24.94 -1.28
N ASP A 51 30.35 24.77 -1.91
CA ASP A 51 29.26 23.95 -1.40
C ASP A 51 29.60 22.46 -1.48
N HIS A 52 29.45 21.75 -0.36
CA HIS A 52 29.56 20.29 -0.32
C HIS A 52 28.50 19.68 0.59
N ILE A 53 28.16 18.41 0.32
CA ILE A 53 27.15 17.68 1.08
C ILE A 53 27.81 17.00 2.29
N ILE A 54 27.16 17.11 3.44
CA ILE A 54 27.47 16.35 4.64
C ILE A 54 26.21 15.65 5.15
N VAL A 55 26.40 14.54 5.85
CA VAL A 55 25.32 13.64 6.28
C VAL A 55 25.51 13.24 7.74
N GLY A 56 24.42 12.87 8.42
CA GLY A 56 24.48 12.25 9.73
C GLY A 56 24.78 13.22 10.86
N ASN A 57 25.58 12.77 11.83
CA ASN A 57 25.92 13.59 13.01
C ASN A 57 26.62 14.90 12.63
N ARG A 58 27.40 14.92 11.55
CA ARG A 58 28.05 16.14 11.03
C ARG A 58 27.03 17.15 10.52
N ALA A 59 25.93 16.69 9.94
CA ALA A 59 24.88 17.56 9.40
C ALA A 59 23.94 18.11 10.49
N ARG A 60 23.84 17.46 11.66
CA ARG A 60 22.92 17.88 12.74
C ARG A 60 23.18 19.30 13.24
N THR A 61 24.44 19.74 13.33
CA THR A 61 24.77 21.11 13.79
C THR A 61 24.18 22.18 12.87
N HIS A 62 24.10 21.89 11.56
CA HIS A 62 23.53 22.81 10.57
C HIS A 62 22.01 22.95 10.68
N LEU A 63 21.31 22.03 11.34
CA LEU A 63 19.89 22.20 11.63
C LEU A 63 19.64 23.40 12.54
N ILE A 64 20.63 23.81 13.35
CA ILE A 64 20.53 24.96 14.25
C ILE A 64 21.14 26.19 13.61
N GLU A 65 22.37 26.07 13.10
CA GLU A 65 23.15 27.22 12.61
C GLU A 65 22.69 27.74 11.24
N THR A 66 22.30 26.84 10.32
CA THR A 66 21.91 27.18 8.94
C THR A 66 20.71 26.34 8.50
N PRO A 67 19.54 26.49 9.16
CA PRO A 67 18.40 25.58 9.01
C PRO A 67 17.84 25.53 7.58
N GLU A 68 18.00 26.58 6.78
CA GLU A 68 17.62 26.63 5.37
C GLU A 68 18.54 25.84 4.43
N ARG A 69 19.68 25.36 4.94
CA ARG A 69 20.67 24.56 4.21
C ARG A 69 20.71 23.10 4.68
N ALA A 70 19.81 22.71 5.57
CA ALA A 70 19.74 21.36 6.12
C ALA A 70 18.32 20.78 6.00
N ILE A 71 18.24 19.46 5.84
CA ILE A 71 17.01 18.70 5.78
C ILE A 71 17.08 17.46 6.67
N TYR A 72 15.95 17.15 7.30
CA TYR A 72 15.68 15.94 8.07
C TYR A 72 14.29 15.40 7.70
N SER A 73 13.97 14.18 8.11
CA SER A 73 12.69 13.51 7.83
C SER A 73 12.31 13.49 6.34
N VAL A 74 13.31 13.47 5.45
CA VAL A 74 13.09 13.48 3.99
C VAL A 74 12.26 12.28 3.51
N LYS A 75 12.28 11.17 4.27
CA LYS A 75 11.48 9.98 3.99
C LYS A 75 9.98 10.29 3.90
N ARG A 76 9.47 11.26 4.67
CA ARG A 76 8.07 11.73 4.60
C ARG A 76 7.73 12.41 3.26
N LEU A 77 8.73 12.79 2.46
CA LEU A 77 8.58 13.43 1.14
C LEU A 77 8.78 12.46 -0.03
N MET A 78 9.16 11.20 0.22
CA MET A 78 9.45 10.23 -0.83
C MET A 78 8.19 9.93 -1.64
N GLY A 79 8.30 10.00 -2.98
CA GLY A 79 7.20 9.62 -3.89
C GLY A 79 5.96 10.52 -3.88
N ARG A 80 6.01 11.71 -3.26
CA ARG A 80 4.85 12.63 -3.08
C ARG A 80 4.91 13.88 -3.94
N GLY A 81 3.73 14.44 -4.24
CA GLY A 81 3.54 15.74 -4.88
C GLY A 81 3.48 16.90 -3.88
N VAL A 82 3.34 18.14 -4.37
CA VAL A 82 3.27 19.33 -3.51
C VAL A 82 1.92 19.47 -2.82
N GLU A 83 0.86 19.01 -3.47
CA GLU A 83 -0.51 18.97 -2.95
C GLU A 83 -0.58 18.12 -1.68
N ASP A 84 0.22 17.06 -1.63
CA ASP A 84 0.22 16.08 -0.56
C ASP A 84 0.85 16.59 0.74
N VAL A 85 1.83 17.50 0.66
CA VAL A 85 2.70 17.86 1.79
C VAL A 85 2.43 19.24 2.38
N GLN A 86 1.37 19.94 1.95
CA GLN A 86 1.16 21.36 2.29
C GLN A 86 1.14 21.64 3.80
N GLU A 87 0.53 20.76 4.60
CA GLU A 87 0.50 20.91 6.05
C GLU A 87 1.87 20.64 6.69
N GLU A 88 2.58 19.62 6.21
CA GLU A 88 3.92 19.26 6.70
C GLU A 88 4.97 20.33 6.37
N LEU A 89 4.85 21.00 5.22
CA LEU A 89 5.74 22.10 4.84
C LEU A 89 5.73 23.26 5.84
N LYS A 90 4.66 23.42 6.62
CA LYS A 90 4.60 24.44 7.69
C LYS A 90 5.55 24.11 8.85
N LEU A 91 5.97 22.85 8.97
CA LEU A 91 6.76 22.31 10.08
C LEU A 91 8.25 22.20 9.75
N PHE A 92 8.61 22.34 8.47
CA PHE A 92 9.98 22.22 7.99
C PHE A 92 10.65 23.59 7.78
N PRO A 93 11.95 23.72 8.12
CA PRO A 93 12.69 24.97 7.92
C PRO A 93 13.16 25.19 6.48
N PHE A 94 13.26 24.12 5.68
CA PHE A 94 13.67 24.19 4.28
C PHE A 94 12.51 24.66 3.39
N ARG A 95 12.86 25.18 2.21
CA ARG A 95 11.87 25.66 1.22
C ARG A 95 11.76 24.70 0.07
N LEU A 96 10.58 24.64 -0.55
CA LEU A 96 10.43 24.02 -1.86
C LEU A 96 10.74 25.02 -2.97
N ASP A 97 11.24 24.52 -4.09
CA ASP A 97 11.25 25.27 -5.33
C ASP A 97 9.88 25.18 -6.03
N HIS A 98 9.62 26.11 -6.95
CA HIS A 98 8.45 26.06 -7.82
C HIS A 98 8.45 24.76 -8.60
N THR A 99 7.35 24.03 -8.48
CA THR A 99 7.09 22.75 -9.12
C THR A 99 5.72 22.85 -9.79
N GLN A 100 5.59 22.33 -10.99
CA GLN A 100 4.29 22.25 -11.65
C GLN A 100 3.50 21.06 -11.10
N PRO A 101 2.15 21.11 -11.12
CA PRO A 101 1.33 19.95 -10.78
C PRO A 101 1.77 18.72 -11.60
N GLY A 102 2.09 17.62 -10.92
CA GLY A 102 2.62 16.41 -11.56
C GLY A 102 4.15 16.36 -11.76
N GLU A 103 4.91 17.32 -11.22
CA GLU A 103 6.38 17.24 -11.12
C GLU A 103 6.82 16.74 -9.74
N ALA A 104 8.01 16.11 -9.67
CA ALA A 104 8.58 15.66 -8.42
C ALA A 104 8.94 16.86 -7.53
N LEU A 105 8.60 16.77 -6.24
CA LEU A 105 8.90 17.78 -5.25
C LEU A 105 10.41 18.11 -5.24
N ARG A 106 10.73 19.40 -5.40
CA ARG A 106 12.10 19.92 -5.36
C ARG A 106 12.34 20.68 -4.08
N ILE A 107 13.28 20.20 -3.30
CA ILE A 107 13.75 20.72 -2.01
C ILE A 107 14.90 21.67 -2.30
N ARG A 108 14.78 22.92 -1.87
CA ARG A 108 15.85 23.92 -1.98
C ARG A 108 16.68 23.93 -0.70
N LEU A 109 17.98 23.66 -0.83
CA LEU A 109 18.98 23.81 0.23
C LEU A 109 20.01 24.85 -0.24
N GLY A 110 20.01 26.03 0.37
CA GLY A 110 20.77 27.17 -0.15
C GLY A 110 20.35 27.52 -1.58
N ASP A 111 21.31 27.57 -2.51
CA ASP A 111 21.08 27.89 -3.92
C ASP A 111 20.90 26.64 -4.81
N ARG A 112 20.88 25.44 -4.22
CA ARG A 112 20.75 24.17 -4.94
C ARG A 112 19.39 23.53 -4.70
N THR A 113 18.91 22.77 -5.69
CA THR A 113 17.68 21.99 -5.58
C THR A 113 17.93 20.50 -5.72
N PHE A 114 17.18 19.73 -4.95
CA PHE A 114 17.27 18.28 -4.88
C PHE A 114 15.87 17.67 -4.84
N THR A 115 15.74 16.45 -5.31
CA THR A 115 14.56 15.61 -5.12
C THR A 115 14.71 14.78 -3.84
N ALA A 116 13.61 14.28 -3.29
CA ALA A 116 13.67 13.39 -2.12
C ALA A 116 14.55 12.14 -2.35
N PRO A 117 14.50 11.45 -3.52
CA PRO A 117 15.43 10.37 -3.84
C PRO A 117 16.91 10.77 -3.84
N GLU A 118 17.25 11.97 -4.34
CA GLU A 118 18.65 12.45 -4.33
C GLU A 118 19.14 12.71 -2.89
N ILE A 119 18.30 13.30 -2.02
CA ILE A 119 18.66 13.49 -0.61
C ILE A 119 18.83 12.14 0.09
N SER A 120 17.88 11.21 -0.10
CA SER A 120 17.97 9.86 0.45
C SER A 120 19.19 9.09 -0.08
N ALA A 121 19.59 9.32 -1.33
CA ALA A 121 20.79 8.73 -1.90
C ALA A 121 22.05 9.16 -1.15
N TYR A 122 22.17 10.42 -0.71
CA TYR A 122 23.31 10.85 0.12
C TYR A 122 23.39 10.10 1.45
N ILE A 123 22.24 9.77 2.06
CA ILE A 123 22.18 8.94 3.27
C ILE A 123 22.67 7.52 2.95
N LEU A 124 22.18 6.92 1.87
CA LEU A 124 22.62 5.60 1.42
C LEU A 124 24.12 5.57 1.06
N LEU A 125 24.65 6.63 0.45
CA LEU A 125 26.07 6.81 0.16
C LEU A 125 26.91 6.82 1.45
N GLN A 126 26.44 7.49 2.51
CA GLN A 126 27.13 7.47 3.80
C GLN A 126 27.13 6.07 4.44
N LEU A 127 26.01 5.34 4.36
CA LEU A 127 25.91 3.96 4.87
C LEU A 127 26.79 2.99 4.06
N LYS A 128 26.81 3.14 2.74
CA LYS A 128 27.71 2.43 1.84
C LYS A 128 29.17 2.71 2.21
N ALA A 129 29.55 3.98 2.41
CA ALA A 129 30.92 4.33 2.81
C ALA A 129 31.30 3.71 4.16
N ASN A 130 30.37 3.66 5.12
CA ASN A 130 30.59 2.97 6.40
C ASN A 130 30.86 1.47 6.18
N ALA A 131 30.07 0.81 5.35
CA ALA A 131 30.25 -0.60 5.00
C ALA A 131 31.56 -0.85 4.26
N GLU A 132 31.89 -0.04 3.26
CA GLU A 132 33.14 -0.15 2.49
C GLU A 132 34.38 0.03 3.37
N ARG A 133 34.34 1.00 4.30
CA ARG A 133 35.39 1.20 5.31
C ARG A 133 35.52 -0.02 6.23
N TYR A 134 34.41 -0.51 6.76
CA TYR A 134 34.40 -1.66 7.66
C TYR A 134 34.97 -2.92 6.98
N PHE A 135 34.62 -3.12 5.71
CA PHE A 135 35.03 -4.26 4.92
C PHE A 135 36.40 -4.14 4.26
N GLY A 136 36.91 -2.92 4.07
CA GLY A 136 38.10 -2.65 3.25
C GLY A 136 37.90 -2.99 1.77
N ALA A 137 36.65 -3.03 1.29
CA ALA A 137 36.28 -3.45 -0.07
C ALA A 137 35.00 -2.75 -0.56
N PRO A 138 34.79 -2.61 -1.88
CA PRO A 138 33.59 -2.00 -2.44
C PRO A 138 32.30 -2.76 -2.10
N VAL A 139 31.20 -2.02 -1.93
CA VAL A 139 29.84 -2.57 -1.72
C VAL A 139 28.92 -2.07 -2.82
N THR A 140 28.38 -2.99 -3.60
CA THR A 140 27.59 -2.68 -4.82
C THR A 140 26.15 -3.15 -4.76
N LYS A 141 25.78 -4.02 -3.80
CA LYS A 141 24.45 -4.64 -3.71
C LYS A 141 23.85 -4.43 -2.32
N ALA A 142 22.55 -4.19 -2.25
CA ALA A 142 21.85 -4.00 -0.99
C ALA A 142 20.40 -4.52 -1.03
N VAL A 143 19.91 -4.91 0.14
CA VAL A 143 18.49 -4.95 0.49
C VAL A 143 18.17 -3.69 1.28
N ILE A 144 17.11 -2.97 0.90
CA ILE A 144 16.74 -1.71 1.55
C ILE A 144 15.33 -1.83 2.13
N THR A 145 15.14 -1.34 3.35
CA THR A 145 13.83 -1.37 4.01
C THR A 145 12.90 -0.25 3.56
N VAL A 146 11.60 -0.52 3.61
CA VAL A 146 10.52 0.46 3.41
C VAL A 146 9.38 0.18 4.40
N PRO A 147 8.59 1.17 4.80
CA PRO A 147 7.36 0.95 5.56
C PRO A 147 6.45 -0.04 4.82
N ALA A 148 5.75 -0.91 5.56
CA ALA A 148 4.90 -1.93 4.93
C ALA A 148 3.81 -1.30 4.06
N TYR A 149 3.32 -0.15 4.51
CA TYR A 149 2.25 0.57 3.84
C TYR A 149 2.68 1.41 2.63
N PHE A 150 3.99 1.52 2.35
CA PHE A 150 4.46 2.30 1.21
C PHE A 150 3.81 1.88 -0.11
N ASN A 151 3.29 2.87 -0.82
CA ASN A 151 2.76 2.73 -2.17
C ASN A 151 3.86 2.48 -3.22
N ASP A 152 3.46 2.15 -4.44
CA ASP A 152 4.37 1.83 -5.54
C ASP A 152 5.34 2.97 -5.90
N ALA A 153 4.91 4.24 -5.81
CA ALA A 153 5.77 5.40 -6.12
C ALA A 153 6.80 5.66 -5.02
N GLN A 154 6.46 5.46 -3.75
CA GLN A 154 7.41 5.54 -2.63
C GLN A 154 8.44 4.40 -2.70
N ARG A 155 7.99 3.18 -3.01
CA ARG A 155 8.87 2.03 -3.27
C ARG A 155 9.84 2.31 -4.42
N GLN A 156 9.31 2.81 -5.54
CA GLN A 156 10.12 3.16 -6.70
C GLN A 156 11.11 4.28 -6.39
N ALA A 157 10.68 5.35 -5.70
CA ALA A 157 11.55 6.43 -5.26
C ALA A 157 12.69 5.93 -4.36
N THR A 158 12.43 4.97 -3.49
CA THR A 158 13.45 4.35 -2.63
C THR A 158 14.43 3.50 -3.43
N LYS A 159 13.94 2.74 -4.41
CA LYS A 159 14.77 1.99 -5.35
C LYS A 159 15.68 2.90 -6.18
N ASP A 160 15.15 4.04 -6.63
CA ASP A 160 15.90 5.05 -7.38
C ASP A 160 16.96 5.71 -6.50
N ALA A 161 16.67 6.01 -5.23
CA ALA A 161 17.68 6.49 -4.28
C ALA A 161 18.85 5.50 -4.14
N GLY A 162 18.56 4.20 -4.05
CA GLY A 162 19.60 3.15 -4.05
C GLY A 162 20.43 3.15 -5.32
N ARG A 163 19.80 3.25 -6.49
CA ARG A 163 20.50 3.35 -7.78
C ARG A 163 21.39 4.58 -7.86
N ILE A 164 20.92 5.75 -7.43
CA ILE A 164 21.69 7.01 -7.40
C ILE A 164 22.91 6.86 -6.48
N ALA A 165 22.78 6.14 -5.36
CA ALA A 165 23.89 5.84 -4.45
C ALA A 165 24.89 4.79 -4.99
N GLY A 166 24.65 4.25 -6.19
CA GLY A 166 25.49 3.20 -6.78
C GLY A 166 25.33 1.86 -6.07
N LEU A 167 24.12 1.56 -5.60
CA LEU A 167 23.71 0.26 -5.07
C LEU A 167 22.71 -0.39 -6.03
N GLU A 168 22.98 -1.63 -6.41
CA GLU A 168 22.01 -2.52 -7.01
C GLU A 168 21.06 -3.01 -5.91
N VAL A 169 19.83 -2.49 -5.92
CA VAL A 169 18.79 -2.85 -4.97
C VAL A 169 18.20 -4.20 -5.36
N LEU A 170 18.63 -5.27 -4.68
CA LEU A 170 18.20 -6.63 -4.95
C LEU A 170 16.76 -6.90 -4.52
N ARG A 171 16.34 -6.26 -3.42
CA ARG A 171 14.99 -6.37 -2.85
C ARG A 171 14.67 -5.15 -2.00
N LEU A 172 13.42 -4.71 -2.07
CA LEU A 172 12.83 -3.87 -1.03
C LEU A 172 12.10 -4.77 -0.05
N VAL A 173 12.39 -4.64 1.24
CA VAL A 173 11.76 -5.44 2.30
C VAL A 173 10.94 -4.54 3.20
N ASN A 174 9.75 -4.99 3.59
CA ASN A 174 8.93 -4.25 4.52
C ASN A 174 9.58 -4.24 5.92
N GLU A 175 9.65 -3.08 6.58
CA GLU A 175 10.23 -2.89 7.91
C GLU A 175 9.74 -3.90 8.96
N PRO A 176 8.42 -4.10 9.16
CA PRO A 176 7.94 -5.08 10.13
C PRO A 176 8.29 -6.52 9.73
N THR A 177 8.42 -6.78 8.43
CA THR A 177 8.81 -8.10 7.92
C THR A 177 10.29 -8.37 8.16
N ALA A 178 11.15 -7.36 7.93
CA ALA A 178 12.56 -7.43 8.31
C ALA A 178 12.70 -7.66 9.82
N ALA A 179 11.96 -6.92 10.64
CA ALA A 179 12.02 -7.11 12.09
C ALA A 179 11.59 -8.52 12.52
N ALA A 180 10.59 -9.11 11.86
CA ALA A 180 10.18 -10.49 12.09
C ALA A 180 11.28 -11.50 11.70
N LEU A 181 12.01 -11.29 10.60
CA LEU A 181 13.14 -12.13 10.18
C LEU A 181 14.27 -12.10 11.23
N ALA A 182 14.62 -10.90 11.72
CA ALA A 182 15.63 -10.74 12.77
C ALA A 182 15.23 -11.48 14.06
N TYR A 183 13.95 -11.42 14.44
CA TYR A 183 13.43 -12.12 15.61
C TYR A 183 13.36 -13.65 15.42
N GLY A 184 12.94 -14.10 14.24
CA GLY A 184 12.66 -15.50 13.97
C GLY A 184 13.90 -16.40 13.83
N LEU A 185 15.05 -15.82 13.44
CA LEU A 185 16.35 -16.52 13.42
C LEU A 185 16.74 -17.13 14.76
N ASP A 186 16.52 -16.41 15.85
CA ASP A 186 16.98 -16.85 17.17
C ASP A 186 16.02 -17.85 17.83
N LYS A 187 14.73 -17.86 17.43
CA LYS A 187 13.68 -18.49 18.25
C LYS A 187 12.95 -19.66 17.60
N GLY A 188 13.02 -19.86 16.28
CA GLY A 188 12.55 -21.09 15.61
C GLY A 188 11.15 -21.58 16.03
N LYS A 189 10.24 -20.67 16.37
CA LYS A 189 8.94 -20.98 16.97
C LYS A 189 7.82 -20.66 16.00
N ASP A 190 7.10 -21.69 15.59
CA ASP A 190 5.79 -21.52 14.99
C ASP A 190 4.88 -20.69 15.89
N GLY A 191 4.11 -19.80 15.29
CA GLY A 191 3.20 -18.94 16.02
C GLY A 191 2.82 -17.67 15.27
N ILE A 192 1.96 -16.88 15.91
CA ILE A 192 1.45 -15.63 15.38
C ILE A 192 2.15 -14.47 16.09
N ILE A 193 2.79 -13.62 15.31
CA ILE A 193 3.60 -12.49 15.77
C ILE A 193 2.91 -11.19 15.35
N ALA A 194 2.70 -10.28 16.29
CA ALA A 194 2.35 -8.90 15.98
C ALA A 194 3.61 -8.05 16.04
N VAL A 195 3.97 -7.41 14.93
CA VAL A 195 5.08 -6.45 14.87
C VAL A 195 4.50 -5.05 14.89
N TYR A 196 4.72 -4.34 15.99
CA TYR A 196 4.26 -2.98 16.22
C TYR A 196 5.45 -2.03 16.06
N ASP A 197 5.50 -1.33 14.94
CA ASP A 197 6.57 -0.42 14.57
C ASP A 197 6.12 1.03 14.71
N LEU A 198 6.67 1.76 15.69
CA LEU A 198 6.44 3.19 15.86
C LEU A 198 7.77 3.93 15.78
N GLY A 199 8.06 4.42 14.57
CA GLY A 199 9.27 5.15 14.25
C GLY A 199 9.20 6.65 14.60
N GLY A 200 10.07 7.43 13.96
CA GLY A 200 10.01 8.90 14.00
C GLY A 200 8.97 9.49 13.04
N GLY A 201 8.73 8.80 11.92
CA GLY A 201 7.85 9.29 10.85
C GLY A 201 6.56 8.52 10.67
N THR A 202 6.60 7.22 10.94
CA THR A 202 5.63 6.23 10.48
C THR A 202 5.25 5.29 11.62
N PHE A 203 4.05 4.76 11.51
CA PHE A 203 3.50 3.69 12.33
C PHE A 203 3.08 2.53 11.42
N ASP A 204 3.58 1.32 11.67
CA ASP A 204 3.15 0.11 10.99
C ASP A 204 2.77 -0.97 12.01
N ILE A 205 1.75 -1.77 11.67
CA ILE A 205 1.35 -2.96 12.41
C ILE A 205 1.13 -4.11 11.44
N SER A 206 1.93 -5.17 11.60
CA SER A 206 1.79 -6.38 10.80
C SER A 206 1.52 -7.59 11.70
N ILE A 207 0.58 -8.42 11.28
CA ILE A 207 0.32 -9.72 11.87
C ILE A 207 0.94 -10.77 10.96
N LEU A 208 1.94 -11.48 11.48
CA LEU A 208 2.67 -12.50 10.74
C LEU A 208 2.42 -13.87 11.34
N LYS A 209 2.38 -14.88 10.48
CA LYS A 209 2.41 -16.28 10.86
C LYS A 209 3.78 -16.85 10.53
N LEU A 210 4.44 -17.42 11.52
CA LEU A 210 5.63 -18.22 11.34
C LEU A 210 5.21 -19.70 11.37
N HIS A 211 5.56 -20.44 10.33
CA HIS A 211 5.35 -21.89 10.27
C HIS A 211 6.47 -22.55 9.46
N GLU A 212 7.23 -23.44 10.09
CA GLU A 212 8.30 -24.22 9.43
C GLU A 212 9.31 -23.35 8.64
N GLY A 213 9.69 -22.18 9.21
CA GLY A 213 10.62 -21.24 8.56
C GLY A 213 9.97 -20.31 7.53
N ILE A 214 8.69 -20.49 7.21
CA ILE A 214 7.92 -19.60 6.34
C ILE A 214 7.37 -18.45 7.17
N PHE A 215 7.72 -17.23 6.79
CA PHE A 215 7.17 -15.99 7.33
C PHE A 215 6.11 -15.47 6.37
N GLU A 216 4.85 -15.60 6.77
CA GLU A 216 3.70 -15.13 6.01
C GLU A 216 3.10 -13.90 6.70
N VAL A 217 3.07 -12.77 6.00
CA VAL A 217 2.29 -11.62 6.44
C VAL A 217 0.82 -11.95 6.21
N ILE A 218 0.02 -12.00 7.27
CA ILE A 218 -1.42 -12.28 7.20
C ILE A 218 -2.20 -11.00 6.91
N ALA A 219 -1.83 -9.93 7.61
CA ALA A 219 -2.42 -8.61 7.45
C ALA A 219 -1.41 -7.54 7.86
N THR A 220 -1.50 -6.39 7.21
CA THR A 220 -0.74 -5.20 7.58
C THR A 220 -1.63 -3.97 7.53
N ASN A 221 -1.37 -3.02 8.42
CA ASN A 221 -2.02 -1.72 8.47
C ASN A 221 -1.04 -0.70 9.07
N GLY A 222 -1.37 0.59 9.06
CA GLY A 222 -0.45 1.62 9.56
C GLY A 222 -0.90 3.03 9.23
N ASP A 223 -0.05 3.98 9.62
CA ASP A 223 -0.14 5.42 9.31
C ASP A 223 1.28 5.93 9.07
N THR A 224 1.63 6.27 7.83
CA THR A 224 2.99 6.71 7.49
C THR A 224 3.31 8.15 7.90
N HIS A 225 2.38 8.83 8.56
CA HIS A 225 2.50 10.22 9.00
C HIS A 225 2.41 10.34 10.52
N LEU A 226 2.40 9.21 11.23
CA LEU A 226 2.31 9.14 12.68
C LEU A 226 3.62 8.61 13.27
N GLY A 227 4.28 9.40 14.09
CA GLY A 227 5.46 8.93 14.82
C GLY A 227 6.00 9.90 15.86
N GLY A 228 7.29 9.74 16.16
CA GLY A 228 8.01 10.58 17.11
C GLY A 228 8.05 12.06 16.74
N ASP A 229 8.04 12.41 15.45
CA ASP A 229 8.05 13.81 14.99
C ASP A 229 6.74 14.53 15.37
N ASP A 230 5.60 13.84 15.41
CA ASP A 230 4.31 14.41 15.80
C ASP A 230 4.29 14.80 17.28
N ILE A 231 4.90 13.95 18.12
CA ILE A 231 5.14 14.24 19.52
C ILE A 231 6.07 15.46 19.66
N ASP A 232 7.15 15.51 18.88
CA ASP A 232 8.09 16.64 18.92
C ASP A 232 7.39 17.94 18.52
N ASN A 233 6.61 17.93 17.45
CA ASN A 233 5.90 19.12 16.97
C ASN A 233 4.87 19.63 18.00
N LEU A 234 4.17 18.73 18.70
CA LEU A 234 3.29 19.10 19.81
C LEU A 234 4.07 19.80 20.94
N LEU A 235 5.20 19.23 21.36
CA LEU A 235 6.02 19.81 22.43
C LEU A 235 6.65 21.15 22.02
N ILE A 236 7.06 21.30 20.77
CA ILE A 236 7.55 22.58 20.22
C ILE A 236 6.44 23.63 20.26
N ALA A 237 5.22 23.28 19.82
CA ALA A 237 4.10 24.21 19.83
C ALA A 237 3.80 24.72 21.25
N ILE A 238 3.77 23.82 22.23
CA ILE A 238 3.59 24.16 23.65
C ILE A 238 4.71 25.10 24.13
N ALA A 239 5.97 24.79 23.82
CA ALA A 239 7.10 25.64 24.23
C ALA A 239 7.04 27.04 23.58
N LEU A 240 6.66 27.14 22.30
CA LEU A 240 6.51 28.42 21.62
C LEU A 240 5.34 29.24 22.18
N ASP A 241 4.24 28.57 22.56
CA ASP A 241 3.10 29.22 23.19
C ASP A 241 3.45 29.74 24.59
N ASP A 242 4.16 28.97 25.41
CA ASP A 242 4.68 29.42 26.71
C ASP A 242 5.59 30.64 26.56
N ILE A 243 6.54 30.61 25.60
CA ILE A 243 7.47 31.72 25.38
C ILE A 243 6.72 32.98 24.92
N ALA A 244 5.73 32.83 24.05
CA ALA A 244 4.88 33.94 23.62
C ALA A 244 4.02 34.49 24.77
N GLY A 245 3.50 33.61 25.63
CA GLY A 245 2.67 33.94 26.78
C GLY A 245 3.44 34.58 27.92
N ASP A 246 4.47 33.91 28.42
CA ASP A 246 5.19 34.24 29.65
C ASP A 246 6.32 35.24 29.39
N LEU A 247 7.09 35.03 28.32
CA LEU A 247 8.24 35.87 27.98
C LEU A 247 7.89 36.98 26.99
N LYS A 248 6.64 37.04 26.51
CA LYS A 248 6.13 38.01 25.53
C LYS A 248 7.01 38.10 24.28
N LEU A 249 7.51 36.96 23.82
CA LEU A 249 8.43 36.86 22.68
C LEU A 249 7.87 35.87 21.66
N ASP A 250 7.56 36.34 20.44
CA ASP A 250 7.11 35.45 19.37
C ASP A 250 8.31 34.95 18.54
N LEU A 251 8.64 33.68 18.69
CA LEU A 251 9.77 33.03 18.02
C LEU A 251 9.36 32.18 16.82
N ARG A 252 8.07 32.11 16.46
CA ARG A 252 7.57 31.22 15.40
C ARG A 252 8.21 31.49 14.03
N ARG A 253 8.71 32.71 13.81
CA ARG A 253 9.41 33.13 12.57
C ARG A 253 10.94 33.09 12.69
N ASN A 254 11.48 32.74 13.85
CA ASN A 254 12.91 32.64 14.09
C ASN A 254 13.37 31.19 13.95
N GLY A 255 13.90 30.84 12.78
CA GLY A 255 14.32 29.47 12.46
C GLY A 255 15.34 28.90 13.45
N GLU A 256 16.38 29.66 13.79
CA GLU A 256 17.42 29.24 14.73
C GLU A 256 16.84 28.93 16.12
N ALA A 257 16.01 29.83 16.66
CA ALA A 257 15.42 29.63 17.98
C ALA A 257 14.43 28.46 18.02
N VAL A 258 13.63 28.27 16.97
CA VAL A 258 12.73 27.11 16.83
C VAL A 258 13.53 25.81 16.80
N GLN A 259 14.69 25.79 16.15
CA GLN A 259 15.54 24.58 16.07
C GLN A 259 16.27 24.30 17.38
N ALA A 260 16.70 25.34 18.11
CA ALA A 260 17.22 25.20 19.47
C ALA A 260 16.17 24.60 20.43
N ILE A 261 14.91 25.08 20.34
CA ILE A 261 13.78 24.52 21.09
C ILE A 261 13.52 23.07 20.68
N ARG A 262 13.45 22.78 19.36
CA ARG A 262 13.27 21.43 18.81
C ARG A 262 14.29 20.44 19.40
N LYS A 263 15.58 20.79 19.40
CA LYS A 263 16.62 19.94 19.99
C LYS A 263 16.33 19.65 21.46
N SER A 264 16.06 20.68 22.26
CA SER A 264 15.81 20.55 23.69
C SER A 264 14.59 19.68 24.01
N VAL A 265 13.50 19.81 23.24
CA VAL A 265 12.30 18.98 23.45
C VAL A 265 12.50 17.52 23.01
N ILE A 266 13.27 17.27 21.94
CA ILE A 266 13.62 15.89 21.54
C ILE A 266 14.45 15.22 22.63
N ASP A 267 15.46 15.92 23.15
CA ASP A 267 16.30 15.43 24.23
C ASP A 267 15.47 15.14 25.49
N ALA A 268 14.51 16.01 25.82
CA ALA A 268 13.59 15.79 26.94
C ALA A 268 12.63 14.61 26.71
N LYS A 269 12.03 14.47 25.53
CA LYS A 269 11.18 13.34 25.15
C LYS A 269 11.91 12.01 25.35
N ILE A 270 13.14 11.92 24.85
CA ILE A 270 13.98 10.73 24.97
C ILE A 270 14.32 10.47 26.44
N ALA A 271 14.77 11.49 27.18
CA ALA A 271 15.13 11.36 28.59
C ALA A 271 13.95 10.91 29.47
N LEU A 272 12.74 11.41 29.22
CA LEU A 272 11.51 11.04 29.95
C LEU A 272 11.13 9.56 29.79
N SER A 273 11.67 8.85 28.79
CA SER A 273 11.50 7.40 28.66
C SER A 273 12.20 6.61 29.78
N SER A 274 13.17 7.22 30.47
CA SER A 274 13.90 6.60 31.59
C SER A 274 13.83 7.41 32.89
N GLN A 275 13.68 8.73 32.80
CA GLN A 275 13.63 9.65 33.94
C GLN A 275 12.18 10.03 34.30
N PRO A 276 11.87 10.29 35.58
CA PRO A 276 10.54 10.71 36.02
C PRO A 276 10.24 12.18 35.71
N SER A 277 11.25 13.04 35.57
CA SER A 277 11.10 14.42 35.11
C SER A 277 12.35 14.91 34.39
N VAL A 278 12.20 15.92 33.55
CA VAL A 278 13.28 16.59 32.82
C VAL A 278 13.06 18.10 32.83
N LYS A 279 14.14 18.87 32.90
CA LYS A 279 14.12 20.34 32.78
C LYS A 279 14.59 20.76 31.40
N LEU A 280 13.71 21.38 30.64
CA LEU A 280 14.05 22.15 29.45
C LEU A 280 14.73 23.44 29.89
N ASP A 281 15.88 23.74 29.30
CA ASP A 281 16.58 25.00 29.49
C ASP A 281 17.16 25.45 28.15
N VAL A 282 16.57 26.48 27.56
CA VAL A 282 16.89 26.97 26.22
C VAL A 282 17.22 28.46 26.30
N GLU A 283 18.41 28.83 25.83
CA GLU A 283 18.77 30.22 25.61
C GLU A 283 18.06 30.77 24.38
N LEU A 284 17.43 31.93 24.52
CA LEU A 284 16.62 32.57 23.49
C LEU A 284 17.27 33.88 23.02
N PRO A 285 16.93 34.35 21.81
CA PRO A 285 17.37 35.66 21.33
C PRO A 285 17.10 36.78 22.33
N GLY A 286 18.07 37.68 22.49
CA GLY A 286 17.99 38.78 23.44
C GLY A 286 18.34 38.41 24.89
N GLY A 287 18.99 37.26 25.11
CA GLY A 287 19.51 36.84 26.43
C GLY A 287 18.44 36.34 27.40
N LYS A 288 17.20 36.13 26.92
CA LYS A 288 16.15 35.47 27.70
C LYS A 288 16.40 33.97 27.76
N ARG A 289 15.87 33.29 28.78
CA ARG A 289 15.92 31.83 28.87
C ARG A 289 14.52 31.28 29.06
N TYR A 290 14.21 30.21 28.33
CA TYR A 290 13.02 29.41 28.54
C TYR A 290 13.38 28.22 29.43
N GLN A 291 12.71 28.12 30.58
CA GLN A 291 12.90 27.03 31.53
C GLN A 291 11.54 26.40 31.84
N ARG A 292 11.42 25.09 31.62
CA ARG A 292 10.21 24.31 31.93
C ARG A 292 10.59 22.94 32.47
N GLU A 293 10.03 22.57 33.62
CA GLU A 293 10.09 21.19 34.10
C GLU A 293 8.87 20.43 33.60
N ILE A 294 9.09 19.24 33.05
CA ILE A 294 8.04 18.34 32.58
C ILE A 294 8.22 17.00 33.30
N THR A 295 7.18 16.51 33.96
CA THR A 295 7.17 15.15 34.51
C THR A 295 6.72 14.13 33.47
N ARG A 296 7.08 12.86 33.64
CA ARG A 296 6.65 11.78 32.75
C ARG A 296 5.13 11.71 32.68
N GLU A 297 4.44 11.85 33.80
CA GLU A 297 2.98 11.79 33.85
C GLU A 297 2.35 12.92 33.02
N GLN A 298 2.88 14.14 33.09
CA GLN A 298 2.42 15.25 32.27
C GLN A 298 2.70 15.01 30.79
N PHE A 299 3.89 14.52 30.45
CA PHE A 299 4.26 14.17 29.08
C PHE A 299 3.33 13.10 28.51
N GLU A 300 3.07 12.03 29.25
CA GLU A 300 2.17 10.95 28.82
C GLU A 300 0.74 11.44 28.59
N GLN A 301 0.23 12.36 29.43
CA GLN A 301 -1.07 13.00 29.22
C GLN A 301 -1.12 13.84 27.94
N LEU A 302 -0.05 14.57 27.61
CA LEU A 302 0.01 15.40 26.42
C LEU A 302 0.00 14.57 25.13
N ILE A 303 0.72 13.45 25.11
CA ILE A 303 0.88 12.63 23.91
C ILE A 303 -0.19 11.56 23.74
N GLU A 304 -1.05 11.34 24.75
CA GLU A 304 -2.11 10.31 24.70
C GLU A 304 -2.94 10.37 23.40
N PRO A 305 -3.41 11.55 22.92
CA PRO A 305 -4.19 11.61 21.68
C PRO A 305 -3.41 11.16 20.44
N ILE A 306 -2.09 11.32 20.43
CA ILE A 306 -1.22 10.88 19.32
C ILE A 306 -1.07 9.36 19.39
N ILE A 307 -0.74 8.83 20.57
CA ILE A 307 -0.54 7.39 20.78
C ILE A 307 -1.84 6.62 20.47
N GLN A 308 -3.00 7.14 20.84
CA GLN A 308 -4.30 6.51 20.60
C GLN A 308 -4.62 6.31 19.10
N LYS A 309 -4.05 7.12 18.20
CA LYS A 309 -4.24 6.94 16.75
C LYS A 309 -3.71 5.59 16.26
N THR A 310 -2.72 5.01 16.92
CA THR A 310 -2.15 3.70 16.56
C THR A 310 -3.09 2.52 16.86
N VAL A 311 -4.13 2.71 17.69
CA VAL A 311 -5.03 1.64 18.14
C VAL A 311 -5.95 1.18 17.03
N ALA A 312 -6.48 2.10 16.22
CA ALA A 312 -7.44 1.77 15.17
C ALA A 312 -6.81 0.91 14.06
N PRO A 313 -5.65 1.26 13.47
CA PRO A 313 -4.96 0.41 12.50
C PRO A 313 -4.63 -0.97 13.08
N SER A 314 -4.23 -1.03 14.35
CA SER A 314 -3.90 -2.30 15.01
C SER A 314 -5.11 -3.22 15.18
N LYS A 315 -6.28 -2.66 15.54
CA LYS A 315 -7.53 -3.43 15.60
C LYS A 315 -7.97 -3.89 14.20
N GLN A 316 -7.76 -3.05 13.20
CA GLN A 316 -8.09 -3.40 11.82
C GLN A 316 -7.18 -4.54 11.30
N ALA A 317 -5.88 -4.50 11.58
CA ALA A 317 -4.96 -5.58 11.22
C ALA A 317 -5.37 -6.92 11.85
N LEU A 318 -5.79 -6.92 13.12
CA LEU A 318 -6.33 -8.12 13.78
C LEU A 318 -7.63 -8.61 13.13
N ALA A 319 -8.53 -7.70 12.78
CA ALA A 319 -9.80 -8.02 12.12
C ALA A 319 -9.57 -8.61 10.72
N ASP A 320 -8.66 -8.03 9.95
CA ASP A 320 -8.27 -8.47 8.60
C ASP A 320 -7.62 -9.84 8.64
N ALA A 321 -6.75 -10.08 9.64
CA ALA A 321 -6.17 -11.38 9.89
C ALA A 321 -7.17 -12.41 10.45
N LYS A 322 -8.36 -11.97 10.87
CA LYS A 322 -9.39 -12.78 11.55
C LYS A 322 -8.87 -13.43 12.84
N ILE A 323 -8.03 -12.69 13.57
CA ILE A 323 -7.32 -13.17 14.77
C ILE A 323 -7.74 -12.31 15.96
N LYS A 324 -8.04 -12.96 17.09
CA LYS A 324 -8.30 -12.27 18.36
C LYS A 324 -6.98 -11.92 19.06
N PRO A 325 -6.92 -10.84 19.86
CA PRO A 325 -5.72 -10.47 20.61
C PRO A 325 -5.07 -11.62 21.40
N GLU A 326 -5.87 -12.50 22.01
CA GLU A 326 -5.37 -13.61 22.83
C GLU A 326 -4.68 -14.73 22.03
N GLN A 327 -4.85 -14.74 20.70
CA GLN A 327 -4.22 -15.69 19.80
C GLN A 327 -2.86 -15.20 19.31
N ILE A 328 -2.44 -13.98 19.67
CA ILE A 328 -1.10 -13.48 19.39
C ILE A 328 -0.11 -14.11 20.37
N ASP A 329 0.85 -14.86 19.84
CA ASP A 329 1.86 -15.54 20.64
C ASP A 329 2.94 -14.57 21.12
N GLN A 330 3.34 -13.64 20.26
CA GLN A 330 4.43 -12.69 20.52
C GLN A 330 4.08 -11.30 20.00
N VAL A 331 4.49 -10.27 20.74
CA VAL A 331 4.43 -8.88 20.28
C VAL A 331 5.85 -8.33 20.24
N VAL A 332 6.29 -7.90 19.06
CA VAL A 332 7.63 -7.34 18.82
C VAL A 332 7.50 -5.84 18.65
N LEU A 333 8.26 -5.07 19.42
CA LEU A 333 8.31 -3.61 19.32
C LEU A 333 9.47 -3.18 18.43
N VAL A 334 9.17 -2.30 17.48
CA VAL A 334 10.14 -1.75 16.52
C VAL A 334 10.02 -0.22 16.53
N GLY A 335 11.13 0.47 16.29
CA GLY A 335 11.16 1.93 16.22
C GLY A 335 11.34 2.60 17.58
N GLY A 336 12.16 3.66 17.61
CA GLY A 336 12.58 4.31 18.85
C GLY A 336 11.45 4.89 19.70
N SER A 337 10.29 5.25 19.12
CA SER A 337 9.15 5.79 19.87
C SER A 337 8.46 4.72 20.73
N THR A 338 8.68 3.42 20.46
CA THR A 338 8.22 2.33 21.33
C THR A 338 8.99 2.23 22.65
N ARG A 339 10.06 3.02 22.83
CA ARG A 339 10.75 3.17 24.13
C ARG A 339 9.92 3.95 25.15
N ILE A 340 8.94 4.74 24.70
CA ILE A 340 8.05 5.50 25.58
C ILE A 340 7.23 4.54 26.46
N PRO A 341 7.29 4.64 27.80
CA PRO A 341 6.59 3.72 28.70
C PRO A 341 5.09 3.61 28.45
N ARG A 342 4.40 4.73 28.18
CA ARG A 342 2.98 4.74 27.83
C ARG A 342 2.65 3.95 26.57
N VAL A 343 3.49 4.01 25.53
CA VAL A 343 3.30 3.22 24.29
C VAL A 343 3.34 1.72 24.63
N ARG A 344 4.33 1.28 25.41
CA ARG A 344 4.44 -0.13 25.83
C ARG A 344 3.24 -0.60 26.64
N ALA A 345 2.77 0.24 27.57
CA ALA A 345 1.58 -0.05 28.37
C ALA A 345 0.33 -0.23 27.49
N MET A 346 0.12 0.68 26.54
CA MET A 346 -1.00 0.56 25.61
C MET A 346 -0.90 -0.67 24.71
N VAL A 347 0.28 -0.98 24.16
CA VAL A 347 0.48 -2.19 23.34
C VAL A 347 0.17 -3.45 24.15
N LYS A 348 0.60 -3.50 25.42
CA LYS A 348 0.27 -4.59 26.33
C LYS A 348 -1.24 -4.72 26.57
N GLU A 349 -1.94 -3.62 26.77
CA GLU A 349 -3.41 -3.59 26.92
C GLU A 349 -4.12 -4.09 25.65
N LEU A 350 -3.64 -3.65 24.49
CA LEU A 350 -4.23 -3.93 23.18
C LEU A 350 -4.12 -5.41 22.79
N PHE A 351 -2.93 -5.99 22.94
CA PHE A 351 -2.67 -7.39 22.55
C PHE A 351 -2.79 -8.38 23.72
N ARG A 352 -3.03 -7.89 24.95
CA ARG A 352 -3.11 -8.72 26.17
C ARG A 352 -1.86 -9.59 26.38
N ARG A 353 -0.71 -9.09 25.94
CA ARG A 353 0.57 -9.79 25.89
C ARG A 353 1.69 -8.83 26.26
N GLU A 354 2.70 -9.33 26.98
CA GLU A 354 3.91 -8.54 27.23
C GLU A 354 4.72 -8.38 25.93
N PRO A 355 5.02 -7.13 25.51
CA PRO A 355 5.87 -6.91 24.35
C PRO A 355 7.32 -7.29 24.64
N HIS A 356 8.00 -7.89 23.65
CA HIS A 356 9.42 -8.20 23.74
C HIS A 356 10.26 -6.94 23.64
N VAL A 357 11.24 -6.83 24.55
CA VAL A 357 12.20 -5.72 24.60
C VAL A 357 13.65 -6.19 24.54
N GLU A 358 13.87 -7.50 24.29
CA GLU A 358 15.20 -8.10 24.18
C GLU A 358 15.93 -7.63 22.91
N LEU A 359 15.19 -7.44 21.82
CA LEU A 359 15.72 -6.86 20.59
C LEU A 359 15.77 -5.34 20.72
N ASN A 360 16.86 -4.76 20.25
CA ASN A 360 16.98 -3.32 20.18
C ASN A 360 16.02 -2.79 19.10
N PRO A 361 14.99 -2.00 19.46
CA PRO A 361 13.97 -1.53 18.51
C PRO A 361 14.55 -0.62 17.43
N ASP A 362 15.75 -0.06 17.64
CA ASP A 362 16.43 0.80 16.65
C ASP A 362 17.30 0.00 15.65
N GLU A 363 17.62 -1.26 15.93
CA GLU A 363 18.55 -2.07 15.11
C GLU A 363 17.87 -3.23 14.39
N VAL A 364 16.76 -3.73 14.94
CA VAL A 364 16.09 -4.96 14.52
C VAL A 364 15.71 -4.98 13.03
N VAL A 365 15.31 -3.84 12.47
CA VAL A 365 14.96 -3.70 11.05
C VAL A 365 16.18 -3.91 10.16
N ALA A 366 17.30 -3.25 10.46
CA ALA A 366 18.53 -3.38 9.69
C ALA A 366 19.11 -4.79 9.77
N LEU A 367 19.09 -5.38 10.97
CA LEU A 367 19.46 -6.78 11.18
C LEU A 367 18.64 -7.69 10.28
N GLY A 368 17.32 -7.52 10.25
CA GLY A 368 16.42 -8.28 9.39
C GLY A 368 16.67 -8.12 7.90
N ALA A 369 16.99 -6.91 7.46
CA ALA A 369 17.38 -6.65 6.08
C ALA A 369 18.69 -7.38 5.71
N ALA A 370 19.62 -7.55 6.66
CA ALA A 370 20.85 -8.30 6.46
C ALA A 370 20.59 -9.80 6.27
N VAL A 371 19.61 -10.33 7.00
CA VAL A 371 19.13 -11.71 6.87
C VAL A 371 18.52 -11.92 5.50
N GLN A 372 17.66 -11.01 5.05
CA GLN A 372 17.09 -11.05 3.71
C GLN A 372 18.17 -10.95 2.62
N ALA A 373 19.18 -10.11 2.81
CA ALA A 373 20.33 -10.02 1.91
C ALA A 373 21.09 -11.35 1.82
N HIS A 374 21.26 -12.05 2.94
CA HIS A 374 21.94 -13.34 2.98
C HIS A 374 21.14 -14.46 2.33
N ILE A 375 19.81 -14.51 2.53
CA ILE A 375 18.91 -15.44 1.83
C ILE A 375 19.08 -15.28 0.30
N LEU A 376 19.12 -14.03 -0.19
CA LEU A 376 19.32 -13.75 -1.63
C LEU A 376 20.72 -14.10 -2.13
N ALA A 377 21.73 -14.14 -1.24
CA ALA A 377 23.10 -14.54 -1.57
C ALA A 377 23.28 -16.06 -1.73
N GLY A 378 22.23 -16.85 -1.50
CA GLY A 378 22.29 -18.31 -1.47
C GLY A 378 22.23 -18.93 -0.07
N GLY A 379 22.16 -18.09 0.98
CA GLY A 379 21.93 -18.50 2.36
C GLY A 379 23.01 -19.38 2.99
N SER A 380 22.78 -19.74 4.24
CA SER A 380 23.42 -20.84 4.97
C SER A 380 22.35 -21.88 5.33
N LYS A 381 22.70 -23.03 5.91
CA LYS A 381 21.70 -23.99 6.42
C LYS A 381 20.67 -23.37 7.38
N ALA A 382 21.02 -22.28 8.08
CA ALA A 382 20.12 -21.58 8.98
C ALA A 382 19.06 -20.72 8.27
N THR A 383 19.26 -20.42 6.98
CA THR A 383 18.41 -19.55 6.17
C THR A 383 17.91 -20.20 4.87
N GLU A 384 18.39 -21.40 4.52
CA GLU A 384 17.96 -22.19 3.34
C GLU A 384 16.45 -22.47 3.35
N ASP A 385 15.87 -22.73 4.53
CA ASP A 385 14.44 -23.02 4.68
C ASP A 385 13.59 -21.75 4.95
N MET A 386 14.21 -20.56 5.00
CA MET A 386 13.49 -19.32 5.27
C MET A 386 12.88 -18.75 4.00
N LEU A 387 11.54 -18.70 3.98
CA LEU A 387 10.79 -18.16 2.86
C LEU A 387 9.90 -17.01 3.33
N LEU A 388 9.99 -15.89 2.63
CA LEU A 388 9.27 -14.65 2.94
C LEU A 388 8.11 -14.44 1.96
N LEU A 389 6.90 -14.43 2.50
CA LEU A 389 5.65 -14.15 1.79
C LEU A 389 5.07 -12.84 2.31
N ASP A 390 5.19 -11.79 1.49
CA ASP A 390 4.65 -10.46 1.78
C ASP A 390 3.24 -10.31 1.19
N VAL A 391 2.56 -9.17 1.37
CA VAL A 391 1.20 -8.96 0.84
C VAL A 391 1.00 -7.59 0.17
N THR A 392 -0.01 -7.48 -0.71
CA THR A 392 -0.44 -6.18 -1.27
C THR A 392 -1.36 -5.40 -0.31
N PRO A 393 -1.18 -4.09 -0.09
CA PRO A 393 -1.97 -3.33 0.89
C PRO A 393 -3.39 -2.97 0.42
N LEU A 394 -3.62 -2.90 -0.90
CA LEU A 394 -4.91 -2.56 -1.51
C LEU A 394 -5.30 -3.58 -2.60
N SER A 395 -6.61 -3.72 -2.83
CA SER A 395 -7.16 -4.54 -3.90
C SER A 395 -6.88 -3.91 -5.27
N LEU A 396 -6.60 -4.75 -6.25
CA LEU A 396 -6.35 -4.41 -7.64
C LEU A 396 -7.46 -4.99 -8.52
N GLY A 397 -7.97 -4.21 -9.47
CA GLY A 397 -9.10 -4.60 -10.30
C GLY A 397 -9.20 -3.84 -11.61
N ILE A 398 -10.30 -4.06 -12.33
CA ILE A 398 -10.63 -3.30 -13.55
C ILE A 398 -12.03 -2.68 -13.48
N GLU A 399 -12.22 -1.61 -14.24
CA GLU A 399 -13.55 -1.02 -14.47
C GLU A 399 -14.37 -1.96 -15.36
N ALA A 400 -15.48 -2.45 -14.82
CA ALA A 400 -16.48 -3.18 -15.56
C ALA A 400 -17.63 -2.26 -16.02
N MET A 401 -18.53 -2.82 -16.84
CA MET A 401 -19.67 -2.09 -17.38
C MET A 401 -20.51 -1.44 -16.28
N GLY A 402 -20.90 -0.18 -16.50
CA GLY A 402 -21.66 0.60 -15.52
C GLY A 402 -20.80 1.32 -14.47
N GLY A 403 -19.47 1.22 -14.55
CA GLY A 403 -18.55 1.95 -13.68
C GLY A 403 -18.33 1.28 -12.32
N VAL A 404 -18.57 -0.02 -12.21
CA VAL A 404 -18.25 -0.82 -11.02
C VAL A 404 -16.85 -1.42 -11.14
N VAL A 405 -16.21 -1.69 -10.00
CA VAL A 405 -14.88 -2.33 -9.98
C VAL A 405 -15.02 -3.84 -9.82
N ALA A 406 -14.43 -4.58 -10.76
CA ALA A 406 -14.17 -6.00 -10.62
C ALA A 406 -12.80 -6.18 -9.95
N LYS A 407 -12.80 -6.57 -8.67
CA LYS A 407 -11.59 -6.81 -7.87
C LYS A 407 -11.00 -8.17 -8.27
N ILE A 408 -9.75 -8.19 -8.72
CA ILE A 408 -9.05 -9.37 -9.26
C ILE A 408 -8.03 -9.92 -8.25
N ILE A 409 -7.21 -9.04 -7.67
CA ILE A 409 -6.31 -9.38 -6.56
C ILE A 409 -6.81 -8.60 -5.34
N HIS A 410 -7.21 -9.29 -4.28
CA HIS A 410 -7.69 -8.62 -3.07
C HIS A 410 -6.54 -8.07 -2.23
N ARG A 411 -6.81 -7.04 -1.43
CA ARG A 411 -5.87 -6.60 -0.40
C ARG A 411 -5.48 -7.75 0.53
N ASN A 412 -4.28 -7.67 1.10
CA ASN A 412 -3.63 -8.72 1.88
C ASN A 412 -3.40 -10.03 1.10
N SER A 413 -3.55 -10.05 -0.23
CA SER A 413 -3.12 -11.21 -1.01
C SER A 413 -1.60 -11.32 -1.01
N THR A 414 -1.10 -12.52 -0.77
CA THR A 414 0.33 -12.84 -0.78
C THR A 414 0.98 -12.50 -2.11
N ILE A 415 2.16 -11.88 -2.07
CA ILE A 415 2.97 -11.55 -3.25
C ILE A 415 4.28 -12.35 -3.27
N PRO A 416 4.75 -12.82 -4.44
CA PRO A 416 4.18 -12.58 -5.77
C PRO A 416 2.85 -13.32 -5.99
N ALA A 417 1.91 -12.68 -6.70
CA ALA A 417 0.59 -13.22 -7.00
C ALA A 417 0.25 -13.04 -8.47
N SER A 418 -0.60 -13.94 -8.98
CA SER A 418 -1.25 -13.76 -10.27
C SER A 418 -2.70 -14.18 -10.22
N ALA A 419 -3.57 -13.39 -10.82
CA ALA A 419 -4.97 -13.71 -10.97
C ALA A 419 -5.43 -13.39 -12.39
N THR A 420 -6.36 -14.19 -12.89
CA THR A 420 -6.91 -14.08 -14.23
C THR A 420 -8.41 -14.02 -14.14
N GLU A 421 -9.01 -13.06 -14.84
CA GLU A 421 -10.47 -12.94 -14.94
C GLU A 421 -10.87 -12.76 -16.41
N HIS A 422 -12.07 -13.24 -16.75
CA HIS A 422 -12.57 -13.26 -18.13
C HIS A 422 -13.69 -12.25 -18.31
N PHE A 423 -13.55 -11.43 -19.35
CA PHE A 423 -14.50 -10.41 -19.73
C PHE A 423 -14.97 -10.63 -21.18
N THR A 424 -16.02 -9.91 -21.56
CA THR A 424 -16.56 -9.94 -22.92
C THR A 424 -16.95 -8.55 -23.41
N THR A 425 -17.18 -8.41 -24.71
CA THR A 425 -17.59 -7.14 -25.32
C THR A 425 -19.08 -6.90 -25.12
N ALA A 426 -19.43 -5.68 -24.72
CA ALA A 426 -20.83 -5.26 -24.55
C ALA A 426 -21.48 -4.80 -25.86
N VAL A 427 -20.68 -4.39 -26.85
CA VAL A 427 -21.17 -3.83 -28.12
C VAL A 427 -20.89 -4.78 -29.28
N GLU A 428 -21.87 -4.92 -30.18
CA GLU A 428 -21.73 -5.75 -31.37
C GLU A 428 -20.70 -5.17 -32.35
N GLY A 429 -19.83 -6.03 -32.88
CA GLY A 429 -18.76 -5.61 -33.78
C GLY A 429 -17.66 -4.79 -33.09
N GLN A 430 -17.59 -4.78 -31.75
CA GLN A 430 -16.59 -4.04 -31.00
C GLN A 430 -15.18 -4.55 -31.32
N THR A 431 -14.36 -3.67 -31.92
CA THR A 431 -12.98 -3.98 -32.35
C THR A 431 -11.90 -3.47 -31.40
N ASN A 432 -12.29 -2.62 -30.44
CA ASN A 432 -11.42 -2.07 -29.41
C ASN A 432 -12.08 -2.19 -28.03
N VAL A 433 -11.33 -2.64 -27.03
CA VAL A 433 -11.77 -2.75 -25.64
C VAL A 433 -10.83 -1.97 -24.74
N ALA A 434 -11.36 -0.96 -24.07
CA ALA A 434 -10.61 -0.19 -23.10
C ALA A 434 -10.49 -0.99 -21.79
N ILE A 435 -9.26 -1.17 -21.33
CA ILE A 435 -8.93 -1.76 -20.04
C ILE A 435 -8.50 -0.61 -19.12
N HIS A 436 -9.27 -0.40 -18.06
CA HIS A 436 -8.96 0.60 -17.03
C HIS A 436 -8.65 -0.14 -15.74
N VAL A 437 -7.39 -0.07 -15.33
CA VAL A 437 -6.84 -0.74 -14.14
C VAL A 437 -7.00 0.19 -12.95
N LEU A 438 -7.52 -0.33 -11.85
CA LEU A 438 -7.77 0.43 -10.63
C LEU A 438 -7.18 -0.24 -9.39
N GLN A 439 -7.00 0.56 -8.35
CA GLN A 439 -6.62 0.14 -7.01
C GLN A 439 -7.55 0.80 -5.97
N GLY A 440 -8.08 0.02 -5.03
CA GLY A 440 -8.95 0.53 -3.97
C GLY A 440 -10.00 -0.46 -3.49
N GLU A 441 -10.68 -0.10 -2.40
CA GLU A 441 -11.65 -0.97 -1.71
C GLU A 441 -13.11 -0.62 -1.98
N ARG A 442 -13.40 0.54 -2.59
CA ARG A 442 -14.77 0.95 -2.92
C ARG A 442 -15.32 0.23 -4.15
N GLU A 443 -16.64 0.26 -4.31
CA GLU A 443 -17.32 -0.54 -5.33
C GLU A 443 -17.41 0.14 -6.71
N LEU A 444 -17.25 1.47 -6.75
CA LEU A 444 -17.34 2.27 -7.97
C LEU A 444 -15.96 2.72 -8.45
N ALA A 445 -15.77 2.69 -9.77
CA ALA A 445 -14.51 3.06 -10.41
C ALA A 445 -14.15 4.54 -10.20
N SER A 446 -15.16 5.41 -10.06
CA SER A 446 -14.96 6.84 -9.74
C SER A 446 -14.37 7.06 -8.35
N ASP A 447 -14.55 6.09 -7.45
CA ASP A 447 -14.16 6.15 -6.05
C ASP A 447 -12.89 5.32 -5.77
N CYS A 448 -12.30 4.75 -6.81
CA CYS A 448 -11.03 4.02 -6.76
C CYS A 448 -9.97 4.77 -7.54
N ARG A 449 -8.70 4.48 -7.25
CA ARG A 449 -7.59 5.10 -7.98
C ARG A 449 -7.41 4.44 -9.33
N SER A 450 -7.43 5.25 -10.38
CA SER A 450 -6.97 4.87 -11.72
C SER A 450 -5.46 4.66 -11.72
N LEU A 451 -5.01 3.45 -12.03
CA LEU A 451 -3.59 3.11 -12.18
C LEU A 451 -3.11 3.23 -13.63
N ALA A 452 -3.89 2.69 -14.56
CA ALA A 452 -3.52 2.67 -15.97
C ALA A 452 -4.76 2.52 -16.86
N ARG A 453 -4.65 3.04 -18.10
CA ARG A 453 -5.64 2.83 -19.15
C ARG A 453 -4.94 2.41 -20.43
N PHE A 454 -5.37 1.31 -21.02
CA PHE A 454 -4.83 0.84 -22.30
C PHE A 454 -5.91 0.12 -23.10
N ASP A 455 -5.69 0.03 -24.40
CA ASP A 455 -6.67 -0.47 -25.37
C ASP A 455 -6.24 -1.82 -25.93
N LEU A 456 -7.11 -2.83 -25.87
CA LEU A 456 -6.98 -4.05 -26.65
C LEU A 456 -7.57 -3.84 -28.05
N LYS A 457 -6.70 -3.54 -29.02
CA LYS A 457 -7.08 -3.19 -30.40
C LYS A 457 -7.07 -4.39 -31.34
N GLY A 458 -7.91 -4.33 -32.36
CA GLY A 458 -7.88 -5.26 -33.49
C GLY A 458 -8.61 -6.57 -33.22
N ILE A 459 -9.58 -6.56 -32.31
CA ILE A 459 -10.50 -7.70 -32.10
C ILE A 459 -11.37 -7.83 -33.36
N PRO A 460 -11.50 -9.04 -33.95
CA PRO A 460 -12.39 -9.25 -35.09
C PRO A 460 -13.85 -8.90 -34.72
N PRO A 461 -14.62 -8.24 -35.58
CA PRO A 461 -16.02 -7.93 -35.32
C PRO A 461 -16.81 -9.22 -35.02
N MET A 462 -17.42 -9.28 -33.84
CA MET A 462 -18.20 -10.43 -33.39
C MET A 462 -19.48 -9.94 -32.68
N PRO A 463 -20.52 -10.78 -32.56
CA PRO A 463 -21.66 -10.52 -31.69
C PRO A 463 -21.20 -10.21 -30.25
N ALA A 464 -21.87 -9.25 -29.60
CA ALA A 464 -21.64 -8.96 -28.18
C ALA A 464 -21.77 -10.24 -27.33
N GLY A 465 -20.95 -10.38 -26.29
CA GLY A 465 -20.89 -11.58 -25.45
C GLY A 465 -20.04 -12.74 -26.00
N LEU A 466 -19.65 -12.71 -27.29
CA LEU A 466 -18.90 -13.80 -27.93
C LEU A 466 -17.37 -13.70 -27.71
N PRO A 467 -16.73 -12.53 -27.80
CA PRO A 467 -15.30 -12.40 -27.50
C PRO A 467 -15.00 -12.80 -26.06
N ARG A 468 -13.91 -13.55 -25.87
CA ARG A 468 -13.41 -13.92 -24.54
C ARG A 468 -12.10 -13.21 -24.30
N ILE A 469 -12.14 -12.18 -23.47
CA ILE A 469 -11.01 -11.33 -23.14
C ILE A 469 -10.49 -11.79 -21.79
N GLU A 470 -9.34 -12.44 -21.81
CA GLU A 470 -8.60 -12.82 -20.62
C GLU A 470 -7.78 -11.63 -20.14
N VAL A 471 -8.05 -11.16 -18.93
CA VAL A 471 -7.26 -10.12 -18.27
C VAL A 471 -6.50 -10.77 -17.12
N LYS A 472 -5.17 -10.71 -17.18
CA LYS A 472 -4.27 -11.28 -16.19
C LYS A 472 -3.51 -10.18 -15.47
N PHE A 473 -3.56 -10.23 -14.15
CA PHE A 473 -2.80 -9.41 -13.23
C PHE A 473 -1.64 -10.24 -12.70
N LEU A 474 -0.45 -9.67 -12.68
CA LEU A 474 0.74 -10.25 -12.07
C LEU A 474 1.41 -9.18 -11.22
N ILE A 475 1.53 -9.44 -9.92
CA ILE A 475 2.27 -8.62 -8.98
C ILE A 475 3.55 -9.37 -8.58
N ASP A 476 4.70 -8.74 -8.76
CA ASP A 476 5.99 -9.35 -8.45
C ASP A 476 6.32 -9.28 -6.95
N ALA A 477 7.46 -9.85 -6.56
CA ALA A 477 7.92 -9.86 -5.16
C ALA A 477 8.34 -8.46 -4.64
N ASN A 478 8.42 -7.45 -5.51
CA ASN A 478 8.66 -6.05 -5.12
C ASN A 478 7.35 -5.24 -5.03
N GLY A 479 6.21 -5.84 -5.36
CA GLY A 479 4.91 -5.18 -5.44
C GLY A 479 4.61 -4.51 -6.80
N ILE A 480 5.41 -4.75 -7.84
CA ILE A 480 5.22 -4.11 -9.16
C ILE A 480 4.13 -4.86 -9.95
N LEU A 481 3.15 -4.10 -10.47
CA LEU A 481 2.01 -4.64 -11.21
C LEU A 481 2.25 -4.68 -12.74
N HIS A 482 2.07 -5.87 -13.30
CA HIS A 482 1.97 -6.12 -14.73
C HIS A 482 0.54 -6.55 -15.07
N VAL A 483 -0.08 -5.88 -16.06
CA VAL A 483 -1.42 -6.23 -16.53
C VAL A 483 -1.37 -6.56 -18.01
N SER A 484 -1.92 -7.72 -18.38
CA SER A 484 -2.04 -8.16 -19.77
C SER A 484 -3.49 -8.52 -20.08
N ALA A 485 -3.98 -8.12 -21.26
CA ALA A 485 -5.28 -8.47 -21.78
C ALA A 485 -5.12 -9.20 -23.12
N ARG A 486 -5.79 -10.34 -23.30
CA ARG A 486 -5.73 -11.17 -24.51
C ARG A 486 -7.11 -11.65 -24.93
N GLU A 487 -7.47 -11.44 -26.19
CA GLU A 487 -8.66 -12.06 -26.77
C GLU A 487 -8.32 -13.48 -27.25
N GLN A 488 -9.02 -14.48 -26.73
CA GLN A 488 -8.60 -15.88 -26.85
C GLN A 488 -8.71 -16.44 -28.28
N ARG A 489 -9.65 -15.97 -29.12
CA ARG A 489 -9.86 -16.53 -30.47
C ARG A 489 -8.86 -16.00 -31.49
N SER A 490 -8.66 -14.69 -31.50
CA SER A 490 -7.77 -14.00 -32.42
C SER A 490 -6.31 -13.98 -31.93
N GLY A 491 -6.08 -14.22 -30.65
CA GLY A 491 -4.77 -14.17 -30.02
C GLY A 491 -4.20 -12.75 -29.90
N LYS A 492 -5.01 -11.71 -30.18
CA LYS A 492 -4.59 -10.32 -30.00
C LYS A 492 -4.38 -10.04 -28.52
N GLU A 493 -3.26 -9.41 -28.21
CA GLU A 493 -2.87 -9.06 -26.85
C GLU A 493 -2.43 -7.60 -26.75
N ALA A 494 -2.64 -7.03 -25.57
CA ALA A 494 -2.09 -5.77 -25.15
C ALA A 494 -1.66 -5.92 -23.69
N GLN A 495 -0.53 -5.32 -23.33
CA GLN A 495 -0.03 -5.34 -21.96
C GLN A 495 0.51 -3.99 -21.56
N ILE A 496 0.47 -3.73 -20.27
CA ILE A 496 1.08 -2.56 -19.67
C ILE A 496 1.81 -2.99 -18.41
N GLU A 497 3.04 -2.53 -18.30
CA GLU A 497 3.69 -2.43 -16.99
C GLU A 497 3.17 -1.15 -16.37
N VAL A 498 2.48 -1.26 -15.25
CA VAL A 498 1.99 -0.10 -14.52
C VAL A 498 3.18 0.52 -13.81
N LYS A 499 3.88 1.40 -14.54
CA LYS A 499 4.91 2.23 -13.94
C LYS A 499 4.23 3.18 -12.97
N PRO A 500 4.66 3.23 -11.70
CA PRO A 500 4.03 4.09 -10.72
C PRO A 500 4.21 5.55 -11.14
N THR A 501 3.14 6.12 -11.70
CA THR A 501 3.07 7.55 -11.98
C THR A 501 2.36 8.14 -10.77
N TYR A 502 3.11 8.75 -9.86
CA TYR A 502 2.69 9.39 -8.61
C TYR A 502 1.67 8.59 -7.75
N GLY A 503 2.15 8.09 -6.60
CA GLY A 503 1.47 7.22 -5.64
C GLY A 503 0.28 7.86 -4.93
N LEU A 504 -0.63 7.05 -4.36
CA LEU A 504 -1.54 7.51 -3.29
C LEU A 504 -0.70 7.88 -2.07
N THR A 505 -0.88 9.05 -1.48
CA THR A 505 -0.39 9.21 -0.11
C THR A 505 -1.02 8.17 0.79
N ASP A 506 -0.34 7.78 1.84
CA ASP A 506 -0.87 6.77 2.75
C ASP A 506 -2.12 7.27 3.49
N SER A 507 -2.25 8.59 3.73
CA SER A 507 -3.50 9.22 4.14
C SER A 507 -4.60 9.01 3.11
N GLN A 508 -4.32 9.09 1.81
CA GLN A 508 -5.30 8.73 0.79
C GLN A 508 -5.63 7.23 0.81
N VAL A 509 -4.66 6.35 1.08
CA VAL A 509 -4.93 4.90 1.24
C VAL A 509 -5.83 4.65 2.45
N GLU A 510 -5.51 5.23 3.59
CA GLU A 510 -6.29 5.14 4.82
C GLU A 510 -7.68 5.75 4.63
N ASP A 511 -7.77 6.96 4.09
CA ASP A 511 -9.03 7.62 3.73
C ASP A 511 -9.84 6.76 2.76
N MET A 512 -9.20 6.11 1.78
CA MET A 512 -9.89 5.19 0.86
C MET A 512 -10.44 3.96 1.58
N ILE A 513 -9.71 3.42 2.56
CA ILE A 513 -10.18 2.29 3.38
C ILE A 513 -11.30 2.72 4.32
N ILE A 514 -11.12 3.82 5.06
CA ILE A 514 -12.14 4.38 5.97
C ILE A 514 -13.40 4.74 5.17
N ALA A 515 -13.25 5.44 4.05
CA ALA A 515 -14.35 5.76 3.16
C ALA A 515 -15.04 4.49 2.64
N SER A 516 -14.31 3.40 2.40
CA SER A 516 -14.94 2.14 2.00
C SER A 516 -15.86 1.57 3.08
N PHE A 517 -15.53 1.73 4.36
CA PHE A 517 -16.38 1.33 5.48
C PHE A 517 -17.56 2.28 5.65
N ASP A 518 -17.31 3.59 5.65
CA ASP A 518 -18.33 4.62 5.84
C ASP A 518 -19.38 4.58 4.71
N HIS A 519 -18.96 4.30 3.49
CA HIS A 519 -19.82 4.22 2.31
C HIS A 519 -20.26 2.81 1.95
N ALA A 520 -19.90 1.77 2.70
CA ALA A 520 -20.13 0.37 2.35
C ALA A 520 -21.59 0.07 1.95
N GLN A 521 -22.55 0.54 2.76
CA GLN A 521 -23.97 0.28 2.52
C GLN A 521 -24.49 1.03 1.27
N GLU A 522 -24.03 2.26 1.09
CA GLU A 522 -24.41 3.10 -0.06
C GLU A 522 -23.83 2.51 -1.36
N ASP A 523 -22.57 2.11 -1.33
CA ASP A 523 -21.83 1.51 -2.43
C ASP A 523 -22.45 0.21 -2.88
N PHE A 524 -22.76 -0.66 -1.91
CA PHE A 524 -23.43 -1.90 -2.20
C PHE A 524 -24.79 -1.66 -2.88
N ARG A 525 -25.57 -0.69 -2.39
CA ARG A 525 -26.85 -0.33 -3.02
C ARG A 525 -26.67 0.20 -4.44
N LYS A 526 -25.72 1.11 -4.66
CA LYS A 526 -25.43 1.68 -5.98
C LYS A 526 -24.97 0.60 -6.95
N ARG A 527 -24.04 -0.27 -6.53
CA ARG A 527 -23.57 -1.42 -7.30
C ARG A 527 -24.74 -2.33 -7.70
N GLN A 528 -25.61 -2.70 -6.77
CA GLN A 528 -26.78 -3.54 -7.07
C GLN A 528 -27.72 -2.92 -8.10
N VAL A 529 -27.94 -1.60 -8.05
CA VAL A 529 -28.77 -0.88 -9.04
C VAL A 529 -28.07 -0.87 -10.41
N ILE A 530 -26.76 -0.62 -10.46
CA ILE A 530 -25.98 -0.61 -11.70
C ILE A 530 -25.99 -2.00 -12.34
N GLU A 531 -25.67 -3.04 -11.59
CA GLU A 531 -25.67 -4.43 -12.08
C GLU A 531 -27.06 -4.82 -12.60
N ALA A 532 -28.14 -4.49 -11.86
CA ALA A 532 -29.50 -4.76 -12.32
C ALA A 532 -29.86 -3.98 -13.61
N ARG A 533 -29.38 -2.74 -13.78
CA ARG A 533 -29.59 -1.97 -15.01
C ARG A 533 -28.82 -2.55 -16.20
N VAL A 534 -27.58 -2.99 -15.99
CA VAL A 534 -26.75 -3.64 -17.01
C VAL A 534 -27.39 -4.97 -17.43
N GLU A 535 -27.88 -5.76 -16.48
CA GLU A 535 -28.62 -6.99 -16.76
C GLU A 535 -29.91 -6.72 -17.55
N ALA A 536 -30.69 -5.72 -17.15
CA ALA A 536 -31.87 -5.29 -17.88
C ALA A 536 -31.54 -4.90 -19.33
N ASP A 537 -30.45 -4.17 -19.56
CA ASP A 537 -29.99 -3.82 -20.91
C ASP A 537 -29.64 -5.03 -21.76
N ASN A 538 -28.93 -6.01 -21.19
CA ASN A 538 -28.60 -7.24 -21.87
C ASN A 538 -29.86 -8.02 -22.28
N ILE A 539 -30.85 -8.09 -21.40
CA ILE A 539 -32.13 -8.76 -21.67
C ILE A 539 -32.95 -8.02 -22.72
N LEU A 540 -33.03 -6.69 -22.65
CA LEU A 540 -33.73 -5.88 -23.66
C LEU A 540 -33.07 -6.03 -25.04
N LEU A 541 -31.74 -6.06 -25.09
CA LEU A 541 -31.01 -6.30 -26.34
C LEU A 541 -31.24 -7.71 -26.88
N ALA A 542 -31.26 -8.72 -26.00
CA ALA A 542 -31.58 -10.10 -26.39
C ALA A 542 -33.01 -10.23 -26.94
N LEU A 543 -33.98 -9.55 -26.32
CA LEU A 543 -35.35 -9.47 -26.81
C LEU A 543 -35.43 -8.77 -28.18
N GLU A 544 -34.70 -7.67 -28.37
CA GLU A 544 -34.66 -6.98 -29.67
C GLU A 544 -34.10 -7.88 -30.78
N LYS A 545 -33.09 -8.70 -30.47
CA LYS A 545 -32.59 -9.72 -31.40
C LYS A 545 -33.64 -10.80 -31.66
N GLY A 546 -34.27 -11.33 -30.61
CA GLY A 546 -35.35 -12.32 -30.73
C GLY A 546 -36.51 -11.84 -31.60
N ARG A 547 -36.82 -10.54 -31.61
CA ARG A 547 -37.84 -9.94 -32.51
C ARG A 547 -37.51 -10.03 -33.99
N ARG A 548 -36.23 -10.09 -34.34
CA ARG A 548 -35.76 -10.20 -35.74
C ARG A 548 -35.77 -11.64 -36.23
N GLU A 549 -35.90 -12.61 -35.33
CA GLU A 549 -35.92 -14.03 -35.66
C GLU A 549 -37.29 -14.47 -36.20
N PRO A 550 -37.36 -15.48 -37.09
CA PRO A 550 -38.61 -16.01 -37.63
C PRO A 550 -39.58 -16.51 -36.54
N ALA A 551 -39.04 -16.98 -35.41
CA ALA A 551 -39.79 -17.43 -34.24
C ALA A 551 -40.74 -16.36 -33.69
N TRP A 552 -40.38 -15.07 -33.78
CA TRP A 552 -41.24 -13.97 -33.35
C TRP A 552 -42.56 -13.92 -34.12
N GLN A 553 -42.56 -14.29 -35.40
CA GLN A 553 -43.80 -14.29 -36.19
C GLN A 553 -44.75 -15.43 -35.83
N GLN A 554 -44.24 -16.49 -35.20
CA GLN A 554 -45.02 -17.65 -34.79
C GLN A 554 -45.76 -17.43 -33.47
N LEU A 555 -45.38 -16.42 -32.68
CA LEU A 555 -46.09 -16.02 -31.46
C LEU A 555 -47.51 -15.52 -31.76
N THR A 556 -48.46 -15.82 -30.86
CA THR A 556 -49.83 -15.32 -30.95
C THR A 556 -49.89 -13.80 -30.71
N GLY A 557 -51.00 -13.18 -31.11
CA GLY A 557 -51.22 -11.75 -30.84
C GLY A 557 -51.28 -11.42 -29.35
N ASP A 558 -51.71 -12.36 -28.51
CA ASP A 558 -51.74 -12.19 -27.06
C ASP A 558 -50.33 -12.30 -26.44
N ASP A 559 -49.51 -13.23 -26.91
CA ASP A 559 -48.12 -13.38 -26.44
C ASP A 559 -47.29 -12.14 -26.78
N LYS A 560 -47.42 -11.61 -28.00
CA LYS A 560 -46.74 -10.38 -28.42
C LYS A 560 -47.12 -9.20 -27.52
N ARG A 561 -48.42 -9.01 -27.25
CA ARG A 561 -48.90 -7.95 -26.34
C ARG A 561 -48.38 -8.11 -24.92
N ARG A 562 -48.31 -9.35 -24.42
CA ARG A 562 -47.77 -9.65 -23.09
C ARG A 562 -46.29 -9.29 -23.00
N VAL A 563 -45.48 -9.70 -23.98
CA VAL A 563 -44.04 -9.39 -24.03
C VAL A 563 -43.81 -7.89 -24.15
N GLU A 564 -44.58 -7.17 -24.98
CA GLU A 564 -44.49 -5.71 -25.10
C GLU A 564 -44.87 -4.97 -23.81
N ALA A 565 -45.85 -5.47 -23.06
CA ALA A 565 -46.21 -4.91 -21.76
C ALA A 565 -45.08 -5.10 -20.74
N LEU A 566 -44.52 -6.31 -20.64
CA LEU A 566 -43.41 -6.63 -19.75
C LEU A 566 -42.12 -5.88 -20.13
N GLU A 567 -41.85 -5.69 -21.42
CA GLU A 567 -40.73 -4.88 -21.90
C GLU A 567 -40.89 -3.42 -21.44
N ARG A 568 -42.09 -2.86 -21.52
CA ARG A 568 -42.36 -1.50 -21.05
C ARG A 568 -42.19 -1.41 -19.53
N GLU A 569 -42.72 -2.37 -18.78
CA GLU A 569 -42.54 -2.45 -17.33
C GLU A 569 -41.05 -2.52 -16.94
N LEU A 570 -40.24 -3.33 -17.65
CA LEU A 570 -38.81 -3.36 -17.43
C LEU A 570 -38.13 -2.03 -17.75
N LYS A 571 -38.50 -1.37 -18.86
CA LYS A 571 -37.96 -0.04 -19.22
C LYS A 571 -38.31 1.02 -18.17
N GLU A 572 -39.52 0.98 -17.62
CA GLU A 572 -39.97 1.88 -16.55
C GLU A 572 -39.24 1.58 -15.22
N ALA A 573 -39.16 0.30 -14.83
CA ALA A 573 -38.46 -0.13 -13.63
C ALA A 573 -36.96 0.24 -13.67
N LYS A 574 -36.31 0.04 -14.82
CA LYS A 574 -34.90 0.37 -15.06
C LYS A 574 -34.59 1.86 -14.83
N ALA A 575 -35.55 2.76 -15.08
CA ALA A 575 -35.40 4.19 -14.86
C ALA A 575 -35.43 4.59 -13.38
N GLY A 576 -35.90 3.71 -12.48
CA GLY A 576 -35.89 3.91 -11.04
C GLY A 576 -34.58 3.47 -10.36
N ASP A 577 -34.50 3.67 -9.05
CA ASP A 577 -33.30 3.39 -8.22
C ASP A 577 -33.49 2.22 -7.24
N ASP A 578 -34.49 1.36 -7.46
CA ASP A 578 -34.71 0.15 -6.67
C ASP A 578 -34.33 -1.11 -7.46
N TYR A 579 -33.18 -1.69 -7.13
CA TYR A 579 -32.68 -2.90 -7.78
C TYR A 579 -33.63 -4.09 -7.64
N LYS A 580 -34.44 -4.16 -6.57
CA LYS A 580 -35.40 -5.26 -6.39
C LYS A 580 -36.53 -5.19 -7.39
N THR A 581 -37.01 -3.98 -7.68
CA THR A 581 -38.05 -3.76 -8.68
C THR A 581 -37.51 -4.04 -10.09
N ILE A 582 -36.27 -3.63 -10.40
CA ILE A 582 -35.62 -3.95 -11.67
C ILE A 582 -35.48 -5.47 -11.84
N ARG A 583 -34.98 -6.18 -10.83
CA ARG A 583 -34.85 -7.65 -10.86
C ARG A 583 -36.19 -8.36 -11.02
N ALA A 584 -37.22 -7.92 -10.29
CA ALA A 584 -38.55 -8.50 -10.45
C ALA A 584 -39.11 -8.31 -11.87
N ALA A 585 -38.86 -7.15 -12.50
CA ALA A 585 -39.25 -6.90 -13.89
C ALA A 585 -38.41 -7.70 -14.90
N ILE A 586 -37.12 -7.92 -14.61
CA ILE A 586 -36.24 -8.84 -15.37
C ILE A 586 -36.83 -10.25 -15.35
N ASP A 587 -37.12 -10.78 -14.16
CA ASP A 587 -37.65 -12.13 -13.98
C ASP A 587 -39.00 -12.27 -14.71
N ALA A 588 -39.89 -11.27 -14.56
CA ALA A 588 -41.18 -11.27 -15.25
C ALA A 588 -41.04 -11.25 -16.77
N LEU A 589 -40.09 -10.49 -17.34
CA LEU A 589 -39.83 -10.49 -18.78
C LEU A 589 -39.21 -11.79 -19.26
N ASN A 590 -38.28 -12.38 -18.50
CA ASN A 590 -37.69 -13.68 -18.80
C ASN A 590 -38.78 -14.78 -18.84
N GLU A 591 -39.66 -14.83 -17.83
CA GLU A 591 -40.81 -15.73 -17.84
C GLU A 591 -41.75 -15.46 -19.02
N GLY A 592 -42.03 -14.18 -19.30
CA GLY A 592 -42.88 -13.77 -20.43
C GLY A 592 -42.31 -14.12 -21.81
N THR A 593 -40.99 -14.32 -21.91
CA THR A 593 -40.29 -14.63 -23.17
C THR A 593 -39.94 -16.12 -23.31
N MET A 594 -40.30 -16.98 -22.35
CA MET A 594 -40.05 -18.43 -22.42
C MET A 594 -40.59 -19.08 -23.70
N HIS A 595 -41.83 -18.76 -24.09
CA HIS A 595 -42.41 -19.34 -25.31
C HIS A 595 -41.68 -18.90 -26.59
N LEU A 596 -41.14 -17.68 -26.62
CA LEU A 596 -40.28 -17.22 -27.71
C LEU A 596 -38.96 -18.01 -27.74
N ALA A 597 -38.35 -18.23 -26.58
CA ALA A 597 -37.12 -19.00 -26.46
C ALA A 597 -37.30 -20.46 -26.91
N GLU A 598 -38.43 -21.10 -26.55
CA GLU A 598 -38.80 -22.44 -27.01
C GLU A 598 -38.89 -22.51 -28.54
N LEU A 599 -39.62 -21.59 -29.17
CA LEU A 599 -39.75 -21.53 -30.63
C LEU A 599 -38.41 -21.26 -31.34
N MET A 600 -37.54 -20.45 -30.73
CA MET A 600 -36.19 -20.20 -31.24
C MET A 600 -35.31 -21.46 -31.15
N MET A 601 -35.39 -22.22 -30.04
CA MET A 601 -34.68 -23.50 -29.88
C MET A 601 -35.19 -24.56 -30.87
N ASP A 602 -36.51 -24.69 -31.03
CA ASP A 602 -37.12 -25.63 -31.97
C ASP A 602 -36.73 -25.31 -33.42
N SER A 603 -36.68 -24.02 -33.78
CA SER A 603 -36.20 -23.56 -35.09
C SER A 603 -34.72 -23.89 -35.31
N ALA A 604 -33.86 -23.63 -34.31
CA ALA A 604 -32.44 -23.93 -34.37
C ALA A 604 -32.13 -25.44 -34.47
N VAL A 605 -32.89 -26.27 -33.74
CA VAL A 605 -32.80 -27.75 -33.81
C VAL A 605 -33.29 -28.25 -35.17
N SER A 606 -34.38 -27.70 -35.71
CA SER A 606 -34.92 -28.07 -37.03
C SER A 606 -33.96 -27.70 -38.18
N GLU A 607 -33.29 -26.55 -38.10
CA GLU A 607 -32.25 -26.14 -39.07
C GLU A 607 -30.98 -27.00 -38.95
N ALA A 608 -30.53 -27.33 -37.73
CA ALA A 608 -29.40 -28.22 -37.48
C ALA A 608 -29.65 -29.65 -38.01
N ILE A 609 -30.91 -30.12 -37.96
CA ILE A 609 -31.32 -31.43 -38.50
C ILE A 609 -31.46 -31.38 -40.04
N LYS A 610 -31.94 -30.28 -40.63
CA LYS A 610 -32.00 -30.10 -42.09
C LYS A 610 -30.63 -29.98 -42.77
N GLY A 611 -29.60 -29.57 -42.04
CA GLY A 611 -28.22 -29.49 -42.52
C GLY A 611 -27.46 -30.82 -42.58
N LYS A 612 -28.03 -31.93 -42.09
CA LYS A 612 -27.42 -33.26 -42.12
C LYS A 612 -28.29 -34.28 -42.88
N THR A 613 -28.16 -34.32 -44.20
CA THR A 613 -28.50 -35.53 -44.98
C THR A 613 -27.28 -36.45 -45.09
N MET A 614 -27.36 -37.57 -44.36
CA MET A 614 -26.59 -38.83 -44.47
C MET A 614 -25.16 -38.78 -45.04
N ASN A 615 -24.17 -38.68 -44.15
CA ASN A 615 -23.09 -39.69 -44.06
C ASN A 615 -22.30 -39.54 -42.74
N SER A 616 -21.89 -40.69 -42.20
CA SER A 616 -21.14 -40.95 -40.96
C SER A 616 -21.83 -40.58 -39.64
N ALA A 617 -22.79 -41.42 -39.26
CA ALA A 617 -23.08 -41.72 -37.86
C ALA A 617 -22.24 -42.93 -37.45
N ASP A 618 -21.00 -42.69 -36.99
CA ASP A 618 -20.37 -43.41 -35.88
C ASP A 618 -19.06 -42.70 -35.51
N SER A 619 -18.77 -42.63 -34.21
CA SER A 619 -17.61 -41.96 -33.56
C SER A 619 -17.57 -40.41 -33.54
N ASP A 620 -18.38 -39.79 -32.69
CA ASP A 620 -17.90 -38.81 -31.68
C ASP A 620 -19.09 -38.35 -30.81
N VAL A 621 -19.39 -39.13 -29.77
CA VAL A 621 -20.20 -38.63 -28.64
C VAL A 621 -19.19 -38.12 -27.62
N GLY A 622 -18.62 -36.95 -27.91
CA GLY A 622 -17.93 -36.12 -26.94
C GLY A 622 -18.95 -35.34 -26.13
N ASP A 623 -18.75 -35.31 -24.82
CA ASP A 623 -19.58 -34.65 -23.82
C ASP A 623 -20.06 -33.26 -24.28
N GLY A 624 -21.36 -33.02 -24.16
CA GLY A 624 -21.96 -31.75 -24.56
C GLY A 624 -21.42 -30.57 -23.73
N PRO A 625 -21.50 -29.33 -24.23
CA PRO A 625 -21.07 -28.16 -23.48
C PRO A 625 -21.90 -28.04 -22.18
N THR A 626 -21.27 -28.37 -21.06
CA THR A 626 -21.79 -28.09 -19.72
C THR A 626 -21.82 -26.57 -19.51
N ALA A 627 -22.98 -26.07 -19.10
CA ALA A 627 -23.14 -24.68 -18.67
C ALA A 627 -22.03 -24.28 -17.66
N PRO A 628 -21.43 -23.09 -17.76
CA PRO A 628 -20.49 -22.63 -16.74
C PRO A 628 -21.29 -22.29 -15.48
N HIS A 629 -21.32 -23.24 -14.54
CA HIS A 629 -21.74 -23.14 -13.15
C HIS A 629 -23.20 -22.72 -12.84
N PRO A 630 -23.99 -23.60 -12.19
CA PRO A 630 -24.96 -23.13 -11.21
C PRO A 630 -24.19 -22.54 -10.01
N ILE A 631 -24.52 -21.30 -9.64
CA ILE A 631 -24.12 -20.69 -8.39
C ILE A 631 -24.57 -21.63 -7.26
N ALA A 632 -23.62 -22.24 -6.55
CA ALA A 632 -23.94 -23.03 -5.38
C ALA A 632 -24.56 -22.10 -4.31
N PRO A 633 -25.68 -22.46 -3.67
CA PRO A 633 -26.13 -21.78 -2.47
C PRO A 633 -25.08 -21.93 -1.37
N ALA A 634 -24.84 -20.85 -0.60
CA ALA A 634 -24.00 -20.92 0.59
C ALA A 634 -24.64 -21.86 1.64
N GLU A 635 -23.97 -22.97 1.95
CA GLU A 635 -24.33 -23.81 3.09
C GLU A 635 -23.91 -23.11 4.39
N PHE A 636 -24.88 -22.80 5.25
CA PHE A 636 -24.62 -22.36 6.61
C PHE A 636 -24.70 -23.57 7.56
N GLU A 637 -23.60 -23.88 8.25
CA GLU A 637 -23.66 -24.79 9.40
C GLU A 637 -24.50 -24.15 10.51
N HIS A 638 -25.73 -24.61 10.65
CA HIS A 638 -26.48 -24.42 11.90
C HIS A 638 -25.95 -25.39 12.95
N LYS A 639 -25.08 -24.92 13.84
CA LYS A 639 -24.84 -25.63 15.11
C LYS A 639 -26.08 -25.51 16.00
N ARG A 640 -26.65 -26.67 16.33
CA ARG A 640 -27.59 -26.87 17.44
C ARG A 640 -26.90 -26.68 18.78
#